data_AF-A0AA35XFF1-F1
#
_entry.id   AF-A0AA35XFF1-F1
#
_cell.length_a   1.000
_cell.length_b   1.000
_cell.length_c   1.000
_cell.angle_alpha   90.00
_cell.angle_beta   90.00
_cell.angle_gamma   90.00
#
_symmetry.space_group_name_H-M   'P 1'
#
loop_
_entity.id
_entity.type
_entity.pdbx_description
1 polymer ?
#
loop_
_entity_poly.entity_id
_entity_poly.type
_entity_poly.pdbx_seq_one_letter_code
_entity_poly.pdbx_strand_id
1 'polypeptide(L)'
;MKFAALNKETSAERTARPEPPERKATREAQESGCLQRYHEAIRLQQAGETGRARALYCEILGSKVMEEAEATMLRLKFLTFKNLGSIARGCGDDSAALDAFIQAVDVDGSDVTVWYQMGLAATSLGNLLLARTALDEARRCHAHYWPAIDLLCSLLLALNDDISCLQLISEVLPHLPDFPRGLAYLHHLADSSPQLLTFMPRLRLYLMKPCPPETEKLVEEAKQLARRRGLLLEVKVLEEPIKPPKPLAYYSLHSLGQSLVSLYRHCISLSSPSLASPIDVQLLCEGTSERPLLPNLVNLAPPTSSEEVSEEESGEGERREAKRRNPDLPTPVLPKRRSSRVKSRREQVCASERFAHFLPECLRGCEFGDVCALSPLPLSGEAPLPSFTDQSDCSVLDQPRLSSHVVKAFLQEHSRNSGVVSLIYNYLLLLAQRYNWHWSETSFSVVKVYMELYELVQSHLIFPSPLCSPGDPDYISLQNTAMICQCYSELKLDHLQRCPSSPTPLSLSQALSFSQMSCSDNGWSGSQEFLLRVRWCMFKRRQLEMDSRGALAVLRECHCLLEEKRCRVQVLPNLRQDPCISPVQVSRKIKDLEQVLASQEVFGMFESGDHSGVVSCLRPMLDWTSDNFSQLLLGGGDNEEQTPISLLLLSLLAMKRWQECLLCSVAGLQELLVSYKLGNERWVSALHTVYTHLDRCLEEAPGDLLQECGESLQRHLVVCVFRTLELQVEMTDSPLFHLLPLSLPCSVLYFSLLSLWEDGDVAMETRPEPGVDVMETETEQLPVVVEETDREAILGASPAVTTNQEGCRVSGSRWGLQFLCDVHDYLGGGGQGWCVGDKGRILHILVCRLREELRQLTAHPPKTRVALLRELEQCYYCLYGHPHKKAKAWGLQDHGAEQLPLTWDSAQVLLEFYHPSFLPAVEENRALTPELVSLYRKLVDIIPDTGKVIPLSVIAGYIEGRLESLPLPSPPAPHTSLVSEIFYLLADDALKSSDFFSALHNYTQSVCYCPERVDTWAGLALARARTVMKKLDRRDVRGGMEAVLQKQVTPILRCFKRALALGSQHHYITEKYGLFCYTVQSYCSQIITMPHLYSGKVELMSWAERSRRGLLKLARQCFHSALSKVGGARAWLYGLVAAKAGVKLGHPPAETLPLLTSVCLLIGPITLT
;
A
#
# COMPACT_ATOMS: atom_id res chain seq x y z
N MET A 1 73.33 12.94 22.09
CA MET A 1 73.91 14.29 22.15
C MET A 1 73.63 14.88 23.52
N LYS A 2 74.67 15.37 24.20
CA LYS A 2 74.62 16.12 25.46
C LYS A 2 73.92 17.47 25.24
N PHE A 3 73.28 18.05 26.26
CA PHE A 3 73.82 19.19 27.01
C PHE A 3 72.89 19.58 28.18
N ALA A 4 73.52 19.79 29.33
CA ALA A 4 73.03 20.55 30.47
C ALA A 4 73.77 21.90 30.50
N ALA A 5 73.12 22.96 30.96
CA ALA A 5 73.67 24.16 31.66
C ALA A 5 72.65 25.31 31.57
N LEU A 6 72.05 25.76 32.68
CA LEU A 6 72.55 26.72 33.69
C LEU A 6 72.37 28.20 33.30
N ASN A 7 71.45 28.83 34.05
CA ASN A 7 71.57 30.11 34.78
C ASN A 7 72.17 31.37 34.13
N LYS A 8 71.33 32.42 34.21
CA LYS A 8 71.55 33.79 34.77
C LYS A 8 72.78 34.60 34.33
N GLU A 9 72.50 35.85 33.94
CA GLU A 9 73.11 37.10 34.41
C GLU A 9 72.19 38.28 33.97
N THR A 10 71.49 39.01 34.86
CA THR A 10 71.88 40.27 35.57
C THR A 10 72.12 41.47 34.63
N SER A 11 71.74 42.73 34.86
CA SER A 11 70.76 43.47 35.69
C SER A 11 71.13 44.96 35.54
N ALA A 12 70.19 45.86 35.23
CA ALA A 12 70.21 47.34 35.45
C ALA A 12 69.19 47.97 34.46
N GLU A 13 68.29 48.92 34.74
CA GLU A 13 68.07 49.82 35.87
C GLU A 13 66.60 50.31 35.90
N ARG A 14 66.03 50.22 37.09
CA ARG A 14 64.91 50.92 37.78
C ARG A 14 64.04 51.98 37.06
N THR A 15 62.75 51.64 36.94
CA THR A 15 61.58 52.50 37.28
C THR A 15 60.52 51.60 37.91
N ALA A 16 59.90 52.01 39.03
CA ALA A 16 59.00 51.19 39.86
C ALA A 16 57.98 50.38 39.03
N ARG A 17 58.17 49.05 39.00
CA ARG A 17 57.25 48.06 38.41
C ARG A 17 56.44 47.39 39.53
N PRO A 18 55.18 47.02 39.28
CA PRO A 18 54.32 46.37 40.28
C PRO A 18 54.99 45.11 40.84
N GLU A 19 54.81 44.88 42.14
CA GLU A 19 55.26 43.66 42.82
C GLU A 19 54.79 42.43 42.03
N PRO A 20 55.68 41.45 41.79
CA PRO A 20 55.38 40.33 40.90
C PRO A 20 54.28 39.46 41.53
N PRO A 21 53.28 39.02 40.75
CA PRO A 21 52.24 38.13 41.25
C PRO A 21 52.90 36.84 41.73
N GLU A 22 52.49 36.36 42.91
CA GLU A 22 52.76 34.98 43.35
C GLU A 22 52.51 34.06 42.17
N ARG A 23 53.57 33.46 41.64
CA ARG A 23 53.47 32.48 40.55
C ARG A 23 52.74 31.27 41.11
N LYS A 24 51.41 31.27 41.04
CA LYS A 24 50.58 30.10 41.29
C LYS A 24 51.13 28.99 40.39
N ALA A 25 51.69 27.96 41.01
CA ALA A 25 52.21 26.80 40.29
C ALA A 25 51.11 26.27 39.36
N THR A 26 51.47 25.94 38.12
CA THR A 26 50.54 25.35 37.15
C THR A 26 49.91 24.07 37.72
N ARG A 27 48.69 23.72 37.31
CA ARG A 27 47.98 22.51 37.79
C ARG A 27 48.89 21.27 37.71
N GLU A 28 49.58 21.09 36.60
CA GLU A 28 50.58 20.02 36.39
C GLU A 28 51.73 20.02 37.42
N ALA A 29 52.23 21.20 37.82
CA ALA A 29 53.27 21.32 38.83
C ALA A 29 52.74 20.97 40.24
N GLN A 30 51.47 21.28 40.52
CA GLN A 30 50.82 20.91 41.77
C GLN A 30 50.52 19.40 41.82
N GLU A 31 50.06 18.80 40.71
CA GLU A 31 49.86 17.35 40.55
C GLU A 31 51.17 16.58 40.71
N SER A 32 52.25 17.02 40.04
CA SER A 32 53.58 16.47 40.22
C SER A 32 54.07 16.62 41.67
N GLY A 33 53.70 17.71 42.35
CA GLY A 33 54.01 17.92 43.76
C GLY A 33 53.27 16.94 44.68
N CYS A 34 52.00 16.65 44.41
CA CYS A 34 51.22 15.64 45.15
C CYS A 34 51.78 14.23 44.93
N LEU A 35 52.18 13.89 43.70
CA LEU A 35 52.82 12.60 43.38
C LEU A 35 54.16 12.42 44.09
N GLN A 36 54.99 13.46 44.15
CA GLN A 36 56.26 13.40 44.89
C GLN A 36 56.04 13.18 46.39
N ARG A 37 55.09 13.91 46.99
CA ARG A 37 54.71 13.70 48.41
C ARG A 37 54.15 12.31 48.66
N TYR A 38 53.36 11.77 47.72
CA TYR A 38 52.85 10.41 47.82
C TYR A 38 53.98 9.36 47.80
N HIS A 39 54.97 9.51 46.91
CA HIS A 39 56.15 8.65 46.90
C HIS A 39 56.98 8.76 48.18
N GLU A 40 57.09 9.96 48.76
CA GLU A 40 57.71 10.16 50.07
C GLU A 40 56.92 9.46 51.18
N ALA A 41 55.59 9.59 51.18
CA ALA A 41 54.71 8.95 52.15
C ALA A 41 54.81 7.42 52.10
N ILE A 42 54.90 6.81 50.90
CA ILE A 42 55.15 5.36 50.77
C ILE A 42 56.50 4.97 51.36
N ARG A 43 57.58 5.72 51.08
CA ARG A 43 58.92 5.43 51.63
C ARG A 43 58.92 5.47 53.16
N LEU A 44 58.27 6.48 53.74
CA LEU A 44 58.11 6.60 55.19
C LEU A 44 57.26 5.46 55.76
N GLN A 45 56.18 5.06 55.06
CA GLN A 45 55.35 3.91 55.45
C GLN A 45 56.17 2.61 55.43
N GLN A 46 57.01 2.39 54.42
CA GLN A 46 57.90 1.22 54.33
C GLN A 46 59.02 1.23 55.39
N ALA A 47 59.48 2.42 55.80
CA ALA A 47 60.44 2.59 56.89
C ALA A 47 59.81 2.44 58.29
N GLY A 48 58.49 2.25 58.39
CA GLY A 48 57.75 2.12 59.65
C GLY A 48 57.39 3.45 60.32
N GLU A 49 57.67 4.60 59.70
CA GLU A 49 57.32 5.94 60.21
C GLU A 49 55.85 6.30 59.88
N THR A 50 54.90 5.51 60.41
CA THR A 50 53.47 5.58 60.07
C THR A 50 52.81 6.92 60.42
N GLY A 51 53.24 7.59 61.49
CA GLY A 51 52.70 8.89 61.89
C GLY A 51 53.01 10.00 60.87
N ARG A 52 54.24 10.04 60.34
CA ARG A 52 54.64 11.02 59.32
C ARG A 52 54.04 10.69 57.96
N ALA A 53 53.94 9.41 57.62
CA ALA A 53 53.25 8.96 56.41
C ALA A 53 51.75 9.36 56.43
N ARG A 54 51.05 9.16 57.56
CA ARG A 54 49.65 9.59 57.73
C ARG A 54 49.47 11.10 57.56
N ALA A 55 50.37 11.91 58.12
CA ALA A 55 50.34 13.36 57.97
C ALA A 55 50.46 13.78 56.50
N LEU A 56 51.42 13.21 55.76
CA LEU A 56 51.60 13.48 54.33
C LEU A 56 50.38 13.03 53.49
N TYR A 57 49.77 11.88 53.81
CA TYR A 57 48.54 11.45 53.15
C TYR A 57 47.37 12.41 53.39
N CYS A 58 47.18 12.90 54.63
CA CYS A 58 46.17 13.92 54.92
C CYS A 58 46.45 15.25 54.19
N GLU A 59 47.72 15.68 54.11
CA GLU A 59 48.11 16.88 53.37
C GLU A 59 47.84 16.75 51.87
N ILE A 60 48.05 15.56 51.28
CA ILE A 60 47.71 15.29 49.87
C ILE A 60 46.20 15.43 49.68
N LEU A 61 45.39 14.78 50.52
CA LEU A 61 43.92 14.83 50.46
C LEU A 61 43.33 16.23 50.68
N GLY A 62 43.98 17.05 51.50
CA GLY A 62 43.59 18.44 51.76
C GLY A 62 44.08 19.45 50.71
N SER A 63 44.80 19.01 49.67
CA SER A 63 45.24 19.89 48.59
C SER A 63 44.08 20.26 47.67
N LYS A 64 44.01 21.52 47.20
CA LYS A 64 42.95 21.98 46.28
C LYS A 64 42.87 21.17 44.98
N VAL A 65 43.98 20.54 44.57
CA VAL A 65 44.04 19.66 43.39
C VAL A 65 43.28 18.35 43.60
N MET A 66 43.09 17.89 44.85
CA MET A 66 42.31 16.69 45.18
C MET A 66 40.79 16.89 45.19
N GLU A 67 40.33 18.14 45.31
CA GLU A 67 38.90 18.48 45.20
C GLU A 67 38.43 18.41 43.72
N GLU A 68 39.29 18.81 42.78
CA GLU A 68 39.02 18.83 41.32
C GLU A 68 39.72 17.68 40.56
N ALA A 69 39.87 16.52 41.20
CA ALA A 69 40.68 15.41 40.69
C ALA A 69 40.08 14.75 39.41
N GLU A 70 40.84 14.78 38.31
CA GLU A 70 40.58 14.00 37.09
C GLU A 70 41.28 12.61 37.14
N ALA A 71 41.13 11.77 36.11
CA ALA A 71 41.44 10.33 36.13
C ALA A 71 42.77 9.90 36.81
N THR A 72 43.88 10.60 36.56
CA THR A 72 45.18 10.30 37.20
C THR A 72 45.22 10.66 38.68
N MET A 73 44.57 11.76 39.05
CA MET A 73 44.48 12.25 40.42
C MET A 73 43.45 11.48 41.24
N LEU A 74 42.40 10.94 40.63
CA LEU A 74 41.47 10.00 41.27
C LEU A 74 42.17 8.71 41.68
N ARG A 75 43.06 8.18 40.84
CA ARG A 75 43.88 7.01 41.20
C ARG A 75 44.78 7.30 42.40
N LEU A 76 45.40 8.49 42.44
CA LEU A 76 46.20 8.92 43.59
C LEU A 76 45.35 9.06 44.86
N LYS A 77 44.14 9.61 44.74
CA LYS A 77 43.16 9.78 45.83
C LYS A 77 42.76 8.43 46.42
N PHE A 78 42.39 7.47 45.57
CA PHE A 78 42.10 6.09 45.96
C PHE A 78 43.27 5.46 46.72
N LEU A 79 44.48 5.50 46.14
CA LEU A 79 45.67 4.90 46.75
C LEU A 79 46.04 5.54 48.09
N THR A 80 45.78 6.85 48.24
CA THR A 80 46.01 7.59 49.48
C THR A 80 45.04 7.13 50.57
N PHE A 81 43.73 7.03 50.27
CA PHE A 81 42.74 6.51 51.21
C PHE A 81 42.98 5.03 51.57
N LYS A 82 43.32 4.18 50.58
CA LYS A 82 43.70 2.78 50.79
C LYS A 82 44.87 2.64 51.78
N ASN A 83 45.91 3.43 51.59
CA ASN A 83 47.09 3.40 52.47
C ASN A 83 46.79 3.97 53.85
N LEU A 84 45.96 5.02 53.95
CA LEU A 84 45.51 5.58 55.22
C LEU A 84 44.67 4.59 56.03
N GLY A 85 43.74 3.89 55.38
CA GLY A 85 42.97 2.81 56.00
C GLY A 85 43.85 1.63 56.43
N SER A 86 44.84 1.26 55.62
CA SER A 86 45.81 0.20 55.97
C SER A 86 46.67 0.57 57.18
N ILE A 87 47.10 1.84 57.29
CA ILE A 87 47.83 2.35 58.46
C ILE A 87 46.93 2.37 59.69
N ALA A 88 45.70 2.89 59.58
CA ALA A 88 44.76 2.97 60.70
C ALA A 88 44.45 1.57 61.28
N ARG A 89 44.21 0.59 60.40
CA ARG A 89 44.02 -0.81 60.76
C ARG A 89 45.27 -1.41 61.42
N GLY A 90 46.46 -1.13 60.88
CA GLY A 90 47.74 -1.55 61.48
C GLY A 90 47.99 -0.96 62.87
N CYS A 91 47.41 0.21 63.17
CA CYS A 91 47.44 0.84 64.48
C CYS A 91 46.32 0.37 65.42
N GLY A 92 45.43 -0.54 64.99
CA GLY A 92 44.30 -1.04 65.77
C GLY A 92 43.09 -0.10 65.83
N ASP A 93 43.06 0.96 65.02
CA ASP A 93 41.92 1.88 64.91
C ASP A 93 41.02 1.45 63.74
N ASP A 94 40.23 0.41 63.99
CA ASP A 94 39.33 -0.16 62.98
C ASP A 94 38.20 0.78 62.56
N SER A 95 37.82 1.75 63.41
CA SER A 95 36.83 2.77 63.07
C SER A 95 37.37 3.74 62.03
N ALA A 96 38.54 4.34 62.27
CA ALA A 96 39.16 5.23 61.29
C ALA A 96 39.59 4.48 60.02
N ALA A 97 39.93 3.19 60.14
CA ALA A 97 40.19 2.34 58.97
C ALA A 97 38.95 2.15 58.11
N LEU A 98 37.80 1.88 58.74
CA LEU A 98 36.52 1.71 58.05
C LEU A 98 36.14 2.99 57.27
N ASP A 99 36.21 4.15 57.91
CA ASP A 99 35.92 5.44 57.25
C ASP A 99 36.83 5.69 56.05
N ALA A 100 38.13 5.41 56.20
CA ALA A 100 39.09 5.57 55.11
C ALA A 100 38.87 4.58 53.96
N PHE A 101 38.46 3.34 54.25
CA PHE A 101 38.15 2.35 53.21
C PHE A 101 36.84 2.66 52.48
N ILE A 102 35.82 3.17 53.17
CA ILE A 102 34.58 3.65 52.52
C ILE A 102 34.92 4.76 51.53
N GLN A 103 35.71 5.75 51.96
CA GLN A 103 36.18 6.84 51.08
C GLN A 103 37.05 6.35 49.92
N ALA A 104 37.81 5.26 50.10
CA ALA A 104 38.55 4.64 49.02
C ALA A 104 37.61 3.98 47.99
N VAL A 105 36.65 3.18 48.45
CA VAL A 105 35.69 2.47 47.61
C VAL A 105 34.79 3.43 46.84
N ASP A 106 34.38 4.55 47.45
CA ASP A 106 33.60 5.60 46.80
C ASP A 106 34.35 6.23 45.61
N VAL A 107 35.68 6.17 45.61
CA VAL A 107 36.53 6.62 44.49
C VAL A 107 36.74 5.48 43.47
N ASP A 108 37.07 4.27 43.93
CA ASP A 108 37.31 3.10 43.08
C ASP A 108 36.97 1.79 43.84
N GLY A 109 35.82 1.21 43.52
CA GLY A 109 35.32 -0.02 44.11
C GLY A 109 35.83 -1.32 43.47
N SER A 110 36.85 -1.28 42.60
CA SER A 110 37.32 -2.48 41.89
C SER A 110 38.35 -3.32 42.64
N ASP A 111 38.93 -2.80 43.74
CA ASP A 111 40.03 -3.45 44.45
C ASP A 111 39.54 -4.40 45.55
N VAL A 112 39.66 -5.71 45.29
CA VAL A 112 39.29 -6.78 46.23
C VAL A 112 39.99 -6.65 47.60
N THR A 113 41.20 -6.12 47.64
CA THR A 113 41.96 -6.01 48.90
C THR A 113 41.37 -4.95 49.80
N VAL A 114 40.82 -3.86 49.25
CA VAL A 114 40.16 -2.81 50.04
C VAL A 114 38.87 -3.35 50.64
N TRP A 115 38.03 -3.99 49.83
CA TRP A 115 36.80 -4.62 50.29
C TRP A 115 37.03 -5.67 51.37
N TYR A 116 38.05 -6.53 51.21
CA TYR A 116 38.42 -7.51 52.22
C TYR A 116 38.91 -6.88 53.54
N GLN A 117 39.79 -5.88 53.46
CA GLN A 117 40.29 -5.18 54.66
C GLN A 117 39.18 -4.38 55.36
N MET A 118 38.21 -3.87 54.60
CA MET A 118 37.00 -3.24 55.12
C MET A 118 36.10 -4.26 55.82
N GLY A 119 35.87 -5.42 55.21
CA GLY A 119 35.09 -6.51 55.82
C GLY A 119 35.70 -7.01 57.12
N LEU A 120 37.04 -7.11 57.17
CA LEU A 120 37.74 -7.45 58.40
C LEU A 120 37.59 -6.37 59.50
N ALA A 121 37.54 -5.08 59.15
CA ALA A 121 37.40 -3.96 60.10
C ALA A 121 35.96 -3.89 60.62
N ALA A 122 34.98 -4.09 59.74
CA ALA A 122 33.59 -4.23 60.14
C ALA A 122 33.37 -5.45 61.06
N THR A 123 34.07 -6.56 60.81
CA THR A 123 34.01 -7.77 61.65
C THR A 123 34.54 -7.51 63.07
N SER A 124 35.67 -6.81 63.21
CA SER A 124 36.24 -6.49 64.52
C SER A 124 35.38 -5.50 65.32
N LEU A 125 34.71 -4.58 64.62
CA LEU A 125 33.71 -3.66 65.20
C LEU A 125 32.36 -4.32 65.52
N GLY A 126 32.16 -5.60 65.18
CA GLY A 126 30.91 -6.34 65.42
C GLY A 126 29.77 -6.00 64.44
N ASN A 127 30.02 -5.18 63.42
CA ASN A 127 29.06 -4.86 62.37
C ASN A 127 29.05 -5.96 61.29
N LEU A 128 28.46 -7.11 61.62
CA LEU A 128 28.49 -8.30 60.77
C LEU A 128 27.76 -8.12 59.43
N LEU A 129 26.76 -7.22 59.37
CA LEU A 129 26.03 -6.93 58.12
C LEU A 129 26.90 -6.16 57.14
N LEU A 130 27.60 -5.11 57.61
CA LEU A 130 28.55 -4.39 56.79
C LEU A 130 29.75 -5.26 56.40
N ALA A 131 30.17 -6.16 57.30
CA ALA A 131 31.21 -7.14 56.99
C ALA A 131 30.77 -8.09 55.87
N ARG A 132 29.53 -8.60 55.92
CA ARG A 132 28.95 -9.42 54.85
C ARG A 132 28.94 -8.68 53.52
N THR A 133 28.37 -7.49 53.46
CA THR A 133 28.27 -6.73 52.21
C THR A 133 29.65 -6.43 51.63
N ALA A 134 30.61 -6.03 52.45
CA ALA A 134 31.97 -5.78 52.00
C ALA A 134 32.64 -7.03 51.40
N LEU A 135 32.41 -8.21 51.99
CA LEU A 135 32.99 -9.47 51.49
C LEU A 135 32.27 -10.01 50.25
N ASP A 136 30.97 -9.77 50.13
CA ASP A 136 30.23 -10.06 48.90
C ASP A 136 30.74 -9.18 47.74
N GLU A 137 31.00 -7.89 47.97
CA GLU A 137 31.62 -7.02 46.95
C GLU A 137 33.07 -7.45 46.63
N ALA A 138 33.84 -7.91 47.64
CA ALA A 138 35.16 -8.50 47.41
C ALA A 138 35.08 -9.71 46.46
N ARG A 139 34.07 -10.57 46.66
CA ARG A 139 33.82 -11.74 45.80
C ARG A 139 33.39 -11.34 44.39
N ARG A 140 32.60 -10.28 44.22
CA ARG A 140 32.23 -9.74 42.90
C ARG A 140 33.43 -9.20 42.14
N CYS A 141 34.38 -8.55 42.83
CA CYS A 141 35.63 -8.10 42.24
C CYS A 141 36.51 -9.28 41.81
N HIS A 142 36.60 -10.32 42.64
CA HIS A 142 37.36 -11.52 42.32
C HIS A 142 36.70 -12.79 42.91
N ALA A 143 36.05 -13.57 42.05
CA ALA A 143 35.18 -14.71 42.41
C ALA A 143 35.86 -15.79 43.27
N HIS A 144 37.18 -15.94 43.17
CA HIS A 144 37.97 -16.95 43.89
C HIS A 144 38.95 -16.35 44.89
N TYR A 145 38.65 -15.19 45.48
CA TYR A 145 39.46 -14.63 46.55
C TYR A 145 39.18 -15.35 47.88
N TRP A 146 39.91 -16.44 48.11
CA TRP A 146 39.69 -17.38 49.21
C TRP A 146 39.64 -16.77 50.61
N PRO A 147 40.49 -15.79 50.98
CA PRO A 147 40.42 -15.18 52.30
C PRO A 147 39.07 -14.49 52.59
N ALA A 148 38.43 -13.90 51.58
CA ALA A 148 37.10 -13.31 51.75
C ALA A 148 36.01 -14.37 51.83
N ILE A 149 36.08 -15.41 51.02
CA ILE A 149 35.13 -16.53 51.03
C ILE A 149 35.17 -17.25 52.39
N ASP A 150 36.37 -17.49 52.91
CA ASP A 150 36.58 -18.16 54.18
C ASP A 150 35.97 -17.37 55.35
N LEU A 151 36.17 -16.05 55.37
CA LEU A 151 35.56 -15.16 56.38
C LEU A 151 34.04 -15.00 56.18
N LEU A 152 33.58 -14.87 54.94
CA LEU A 152 32.17 -14.75 54.60
C LEU A 152 31.39 -15.99 55.04
N CYS A 153 31.96 -17.18 54.85
CA CYS A 153 31.36 -18.44 55.30
C CYS A 153 31.15 -18.47 56.82
N SER A 154 32.13 -17.99 57.61
CA SER A 154 31.98 -17.82 59.07
C SER A 154 30.92 -16.78 59.44
N LEU A 155 30.84 -15.67 58.70
CA LEU A 155 29.87 -14.61 58.97
C LEU A 155 28.44 -15.04 58.63
N LEU A 156 28.22 -15.78 57.55
CA LEU A 156 26.90 -16.28 57.18
C LEU A 156 26.36 -17.24 58.24
N LEU A 157 27.21 -18.14 58.76
CA LEU A 157 26.85 -18.99 59.90
C LEU A 157 26.61 -18.16 61.18
N ALA A 158 27.43 -17.14 61.45
CA ALA A 158 27.24 -16.25 62.59
C ALA A 158 25.98 -15.36 62.48
N LEU A 159 25.51 -15.10 61.26
CA LEU A 159 24.26 -14.38 60.96
C LEU A 159 23.02 -15.29 60.96
N ASN A 160 23.21 -16.62 61.11
CA ASN A 160 22.18 -17.65 60.99
C ASN A 160 21.49 -17.66 59.61
N ASP A 161 22.25 -17.31 58.56
CA ASP A 161 21.82 -17.38 57.16
C ASP A 161 22.34 -18.68 56.54
N ASP A 162 21.74 -19.77 56.97
CA ASP A 162 22.16 -21.13 56.61
C ASP A 162 22.00 -21.41 55.12
N ILE A 163 21.00 -20.79 54.47
CA ILE A 163 20.75 -20.94 53.03
C ILE A 163 21.88 -20.31 52.23
N SER A 164 22.22 -19.04 52.52
CA SER A 164 23.33 -18.38 51.82
C SER A 164 24.67 -19.04 52.13
N CYS A 165 24.84 -19.58 53.35
CA CYS A 165 26.01 -20.35 53.73
C CYS A 165 26.15 -21.63 52.88
N LEU A 166 25.07 -22.42 52.76
CA LEU A 166 25.04 -23.62 51.94
C LEU A 166 25.21 -23.31 50.45
N GLN A 167 24.62 -22.21 49.95
CA GLN A 167 24.84 -21.74 48.57
C GLN A 167 26.31 -21.45 48.32
N LEU A 168 26.95 -20.65 49.18
CA LEU A 168 28.36 -20.33 49.08
C LEU A 168 29.23 -21.60 49.12
N ILE A 169 28.93 -22.53 50.03
CA ILE A 169 29.64 -23.82 50.12
C ILE A 169 29.45 -24.64 48.83
N SER A 170 28.25 -24.64 48.24
CA SER A 170 27.96 -25.36 47.01
C SER A 170 28.70 -24.82 45.79
N GLU A 171 28.96 -23.52 45.78
CA GLU A 171 29.76 -22.84 44.74
C GLU A 171 31.26 -23.10 44.93
N VAL A 172 31.74 -23.19 46.17
CA VAL A 172 33.17 -23.29 46.49
C VAL A 172 33.71 -24.72 46.44
N LEU A 173 32.96 -25.70 46.93
CA LEU A 173 33.41 -27.10 47.03
C LEU A 173 33.79 -27.76 45.68
N PRO A 174 33.17 -27.43 44.53
CA PRO A 174 33.63 -27.92 43.23
C PRO A 174 35.06 -27.47 42.88
N HIS A 175 35.49 -26.30 43.37
CA HIS A 175 36.80 -25.72 43.08
C HIS A 175 37.85 -26.04 44.16
N LEU A 176 37.43 -26.11 45.43
CA LEU A 176 38.25 -26.51 46.56
C LEU A 176 37.55 -27.64 47.35
N PRO A 177 37.71 -28.91 46.91
CA PRO A 177 37.00 -30.03 47.50
C PRO A 177 37.36 -30.29 48.96
N ASP A 178 38.52 -29.84 49.42
CA ASP A 178 39.03 -30.03 50.79
C ASP A 178 38.97 -28.74 51.61
N PHE A 179 38.08 -27.80 51.25
CA PHE A 179 37.86 -26.57 51.99
C PHE A 179 37.38 -26.88 53.43
N PRO A 180 38.24 -26.73 54.46
CA PRO A 180 37.99 -27.33 55.78
C PRO A 180 36.80 -26.68 56.49
N ARG A 181 36.65 -25.35 56.36
CA ARG A 181 35.55 -24.60 56.96
C ARG A 181 34.21 -24.87 56.29
N GLY A 182 34.18 -24.97 54.96
CA GLY A 182 32.97 -25.33 54.23
C GLY A 182 32.49 -26.74 54.53
N LEU A 183 33.41 -27.72 54.65
CA LEU A 183 33.06 -29.08 55.06
C LEU A 183 32.59 -29.12 56.52
N ALA A 184 33.28 -28.44 57.44
CA ALA A 184 32.89 -28.35 58.84
C ALA A 184 31.48 -27.77 59.00
N TYR A 185 31.17 -26.66 58.32
CA TYR A 185 29.85 -26.04 58.40
C TYR A 185 28.79 -26.83 57.64
N LEU A 186 29.13 -27.48 56.54
CA LEU A 186 28.22 -28.39 55.84
C LEU A 186 27.80 -29.56 56.75
N HIS A 187 28.74 -30.21 57.43
CA HIS A 187 28.44 -31.26 58.41
C HIS A 187 27.62 -30.72 59.58
N HIS A 188 27.97 -29.54 60.11
CA HIS A 188 27.21 -28.91 61.20
C HIS A 188 25.76 -28.57 60.81
N LEU A 189 25.54 -28.03 59.61
CA LEU A 189 24.22 -27.68 59.08
C LEU A 189 23.42 -28.91 58.65
N ALA A 190 24.10 -29.99 58.23
CA ALA A 190 23.45 -31.27 57.97
C ALA A 190 22.81 -31.85 59.24
N ASP A 191 23.53 -31.79 60.36
CA ASP A 191 23.05 -32.28 61.65
C ASP A 191 22.00 -31.34 62.25
N SER A 192 22.23 -30.02 62.16
CA SER A 192 21.37 -29.01 62.81
C SER A 192 20.11 -28.68 62.02
N SER A 193 20.16 -28.74 60.69
CA SER A 193 19.07 -28.37 59.77
C SER A 193 19.04 -29.26 58.52
N PRO A 194 18.76 -30.58 58.67
CA PRO A 194 18.83 -31.55 57.59
C PRO A 194 17.86 -31.25 56.42
N GLN A 195 16.78 -30.52 56.70
CA GLN A 195 15.78 -30.16 55.69
C GLN A 195 16.33 -29.21 54.63
N LEU A 196 17.28 -28.34 54.97
CA LEU A 196 17.88 -27.38 54.04
C LEU A 196 18.70 -28.07 52.94
N LEU A 197 19.29 -29.23 53.26
CA LEU A 197 20.02 -30.06 52.29
C LEU A 197 19.11 -30.73 51.25
N THR A 198 17.80 -30.73 51.47
CA THR A 198 16.83 -31.21 50.47
C THR A 198 16.80 -30.28 49.25
N PHE A 199 17.08 -28.99 49.44
CA PHE A 199 17.08 -27.98 48.38
C PHE A 199 18.43 -27.83 47.66
N MET A 200 19.48 -28.52 48.14
CA MET A 200 20.83 -28.46 47.58
C MET A 200 21.50 -29.85 47.58
N PRO A 201 20.95 -30.83 46.85
CA PRO A 201 21.39 -32.23 46.96
C PRO A 201 22.83 -32.47 46.52
N ARG A 202 23.40 -31.60 45.67
CA ARG A 202 24.81 -31.68 45.26
C ARG A 202 25.77 -31.66 46.45
N LEU A 203 25.38 -31.02 47.55
CA LEU A 203 26.17 -30.98 48.79
C LEU A 203 26.19 -32.31 49.54
N ARG A 204 25.21 -33.21 49.32
CA ARG A 204 25.18 -34.53 49.96
C ARG A 204 26.34 -35.42 49.53
N LEU A 205 26.87 -35.23 48.33
CA LEU A 205 28.06 -35.94 47.85
C LEU A 205 29.29 -35.59 48.70
N TYR A 206 29.38 -34.34 49.15
CA TYR A 206 30.49 -33.86 49.98
C TYR A 206 30.34 -34.26 51.45
N LEU A 207 29.14 -34.61 51.91
CA LEU A 207 28.92 -35.22 53.24
C LEU A 207 29.51 -36.63 53.36
N MET A 208 29.83 -37.29 52.25
CA MET A 208 30.56 -38.56 52.27
C MET A 208 32.05 -38.39 52.62
N LYS A 209 32.58 -37.16 52.59
CA LYS A 209 33.94 -36.87 53.06
C LYS A 209 33.99 -36.83 54.59
N PRO A 210 35.09 -37.30 55.20
CA PRO A 210 35.22 -37.32 56.65
C PRO A 210 35.07 -35.91 57.23
N CYS A 211 34.30 -35.80 58.31
CA CYS A 211 34.11 -34.55 59.03
C CYS A 211 35.47 -34.03 59.54
N PRO A 212 35.84 -32.77 59.25
CA PRO A 212 37.10 -32.20 59.73
C PRO A 212 37.20 -32.25 61.26
N PRO A 213 38.36 -32.62 61.85
CA PRO A 213 38.52 -32.74 63.31
C PRO A 213 38.39 -31.40 64.05
N GLU A 214 38.50 -30.28 63.32
CA GLU A 214 38.41 -28.91 63.88
C GLU A 214 36.98 -28.33 63.82
N THR A 215 35.98 -29.11 63.39
CA THR A 215 34.60 -28.64 63.18
C THR A 215 34.01 -27.94 64.39
N GLU A 216 34.16 -28.52 65.59
CA GLU A 216 33.67 -27.90 66.83
C GLU A 216 34.33 -26.55 67.11
N LYS A 217 35.63 -26.41 66.83
CA LYS A 217 36.37 -25.15 67.01
C LYS A 217 35.89 -24.08 66.03
N LEU A 218 35.78 -24.42 64.75
CA LEU A 218 35.35 -23.51 63.69
C LEU A 218 33.89 -23.04 63.87
N VAL A 219 33.02 -23.91 64.39
CA VAL A 219 31.64 -23.55 64.72
C VAL A 219 31.58 -22.66 65.96
N GLU A 220 32.41 -22.92 66.97
CA GLU A 220 32.47 -22.04 68.15
C GLU A 220 33.04 -20.65 67.81
N GLU A 221 33.99 -20.55 66.88
CA GLU A 221 34.47 -19.26 66.34
C GLU A 221 33.34 -18.44 65.69
N ALA A 222 32.51 -19.08 64.86
CA ALA A 222 31.33 -18.42 64.26
C ALA A 222 30.30 -18.02 65.33
N LYS A 223 30.07 -18.87 66.35
CA LYS A 223 29.20 -18.54 67.48
C LYS A 223 29.75 -17.38 68.32
N GLN A 224 31.07 -17.24 68.46
CA GLN A 224 31.68 -16.10 69.13
C GLN A 224 31.45 -14.79 68.35
N LEU A 225 31.53 -14.82 67.02
CA LEU A 225 31.14 -13.69 66.18
C LEU A 225 29.65 -13.33 66.37
N ALA A 226 28.78 -14.34 66.40
CA ALA A 226 27.35 -14.15 66.68
C ALA A 226 27.09 -13.55 68.07
N ARG A 227 27.84 -13.99 69.11
CA ARG A 227 27.76 -13.42 70.47
C ARG A 227 28.28 -11.97 70.52
N ARG A 228 29.36 -11.64 69.79
CA ARG A 228 29.86 -10.26 69.67
C ARG A 228 28.81 -9.33 69.04
N ARG A 229 28.04 -9.82 68.07
CA ARG A 229 26.84 -9.14 67.56
C ARG A 229 25.73 -9.07 68.60
N GLY A 230 25.44 -10.16 69.30
CA GLY A 230 24.39 -10.24 70.32
C GLY A 230 24.59 -9.29 71.50
N LEU A 231 25.84 -9.06 71.91
CA LEU A 231 26.22 -8.08 72.93
C LEU A 231 25.98 -6.61 72.51
N LEU A 232 25.89 -6.34 71.19
CA LEU A 232 25.54 -5.02 70.64
C LEU A 232 24.03 -4.86 70.40
N LEU A 233 23.25 -5.94 70.49
CA LEU A 233 21.84 -6.03 70.12
C LEU A 233 20.96 -6.63 71.23
N GLU A 234 21.22 -6.35 72.52
CA GLU A 234 20.29 -6.73 73.60
C GLU A 234 18.93 -5.98 73.50
N VAL A 235 18.08 -6.37 72.54
CA VAL A 235 16.61 -6.24 72.51
C VAL A 235 16.02 -7.40 71.68
N LYS A 236 15.19 -8.25 72.35
CA LYS A 236 14.27 -9.37 71.96
C LYS A 236 13.87 -9.52 70.46
N VAL A 237 13.54 -10.72 69.90
CA VAL A 237 12.31 -11.55 70.10
C VAL A 237 12.42 -12.91 69.34
N LEU A 238 11.83 -14.00 69.89
CA LEU A 238 11.41 -15.23 69.18
C LEU A 238 10.13 -14.92 68.36
N GLU A 239 10.13 -15.01 67.03
CA GLU A 239 8.97 -14.62 66.20
C GLU A 239 7.78 -15.60 66.34
N GLU A 240 6.59 -15.08 66.63
CA GLU A 240 5.31 -15.80 66.62
C GLU A 240 4.85 -16.11 65.18
N PRO A 241 4.10 -17.20 64.91
CA PRO A 241 3.57 -17.52 63.59
C PRO A 241 2.64 -16.41 63.07
N ILE A 242 2.72 -16.10 61.77
CA ILE A 242 1.90 -15.06 61.16
C ILE A 242 0.44 -15.51 61.16
N LYS A 243 -0.43 -14.66 61.69
CA LYS A 243 -1.88 -14.86 61.68
C LYS A 243 -2.47 -14.41 60.33
N PRO A 244 -3.33 -15.22 59.69
CA PRO A 244 -3.98 -14.84 58.44
C PRO A 244 -4.89 -13.61 58.65
N PRO A 245 -4.94 -12.67 57.69
CA PRO A 245 -5.70 -11.42 57.84
C PRO A 245 -7.22 -11.64 57.82
N LYS A 246 -7.69 -12.72 57.19
CA LYS A 246 -9.11 -13.09 57.10
C LYS A 246 -9.28 -14.62 57.10
N PRO A 247 -10.32 -15.16 57.78
CA PRO A 247 -10.68 -16.57 57.65
C PRO A 247 -11.26 -16.86 56.26
N LEU A 248 -11.33 -18.14 55.91
CA LEU A 248 -11.95 -18.56 54.65
C LEU A 248 -13.45 -18.26 54.66
N ALA A 249 -13.96 -17.75 53.54
CA ALA A 249 -15.41 -17.54 53.40
C ALA A 249 -16.15 -18.88 53.24
N TYR A 250 -15.57 -19.79 52.44
CA TYR A 250 -16.09 -21.14 52.18
C TYR A 250 -14.92 -22.10 51.89
N TYR A 251 -15.10 -23.39 52.17
CA TYR A 251 -14.16 -24.46 51.74
C TYR A 251 -14.23 -24.69 50.22
N SER A 252 -13.64 -23.76 49.45
CA SER A 252 -13.55 -23.82 47.99
C SER A 252 -12.13 -23.46 47.53
N LEU A 253 -11.69 -24.06 46.42
CA LEU A 253 -10.36 -23.80 45.84
C LEU A 253 -10.15 -22.32 45.50
N HIS A 254 -11.21 -21.62 45.10
CA HIS A 254 -11.18 -20.18 44.84
C HIS A 254 -10.94 -19.36 46.12
N SER A 255 -11.72 -19.62 47.19
CA SER A 255 -11.56 -18.91 48.46
C SER A 255 -10.19 -19.15 49.09
N LEU A 256 -9.65 -20.37 48.97
CA LEU A 256 -8.31 -20.70 49.43
C LEU A 256 -7.25 -19.91 48.66
N GLY A 257 -7.32 -19.91 47.32
CA GLY A 257 -6.36 -19.18 46.51
C GLY A 257 -6.42 -17.66 46.73
N GLN A 258 -7.60 -17.06 46.86
CA GLN A 258 -7.74 -15.64 47.22
C GLN A 258 -7.14 -15.33 48.61
N SER A 259 -7.34 -16.23 49.58
CA SER A 259 -6.73 -16.07 50.90
C SER A 259 -5.21 -16.12 50.81
N LEU A 260 -4.64 -17.03 50.02
CA LEU A 260 -3.19 -17.09 49.77
C LEU A 260 -2.65 -15.82 49.10
N VAL A 261 -3.37 -15.23 48.14
CA VAL A 261 -3.02 -13.93 47.56
C VAL A 261 -2.98 -12.84 48.64
N SER A 262 -4.01 -12.80 49.50
CA SER A 262 -4.10 -11.81 50.58
C SER A 262 -3.02 -12.00 51.64
N LEU A 263 -2.67 -13.25 51.96
CA LEU A 263 -1.60 -13.63 52.86
C LEU A 263 -0.24 -13.18 52.32
N TYR A 264 0.04 -13.42 51.05
CA TYR A 264 1.29 -13.01 50.41
C TYR A 264 1.46 -11.48 50.45
N ARG A 265 0.42 -10.74 50.07
CA ARG A 265 0.41 -9.27 50.14
C ARG A 265 0.58 -8.76 51.58
N HIS A 266 -0.05 -9.43 52.54
CA HIS A 266 0.11 -9.10 53.95
C HIS A 266 1.55 -9.32 54.42
N CYS A 267 2.16 -10.48 54.11
CA CYS A 267 3.54 -10.77 54.49
C CYS A 267 4.53 -9.73 53.92
N ILE A 268 4.35 -9.29 52.68
CA ILE A 268 5.19 -8.24 52.07
C ILE A 268 4.97 -6.86 52.72
N SER A 269 3.76 -6.58 53.22
CA SER A 269 3.45 -5.30 53.87
C SER A 269 4.03 -5.15 55.28
N LEU A 270 4.48 -6.25 55.90
CA LEU A 270 5.01 -6.25 57.25
C LEU A 270 6.50 -5.89 57.22
N SER A 271 6.90 -4.97 58.09
CA SER A 271 8.27 -4.43 58.13
C SER A 271 9.34 -5.37 58.71
N SER A 272 8.96 -6.55 59.22
CA SER A 272 9.86 -7.42 59.99
C SER A 272 9.68 -8.95 59.94
N PRO A 273 8.71 -9.59 59.26
CA PRO A 273 8.73 -11.04 59.10
C PRO A 273 9.26 -11.50 57.74
N SER A 274 9.99 -12.61 57.75
CA SER A 274 10.46 -13.30 56.54
C SER A 274 9.28 -13.98 55.83
N LEU A 275 9.26 -14.01 54.48
CA LEU A 275 8.30 -14.82 53.70
C LEU A 275 8.32 -16.32 54.06
N ALA A 276 9.37 -16.76 54.76
CA ALA A 276 9.57 -18.10 55.30
C ALA A 276 9.02 -18.31 56.73
N SER A 277 8.51 -17.28 57.39
CA SER A 277 7.91 -17.43 58.72
C SER A 277 6.64 -18.30 58.64
N PRO A 278 6.43 -19.25 59.57
CA PRO A 278 5.31 -20.17 59.52
C PRO A 278 3.97 -19.44 59.64
N ILE A 279 2.99 -19.85 58.84
CA ILE A 279 1.62 -19.33 58.89
C ILE A 279 0.75 -20.26 59.72
N ASP A 280 -0.03 -19.69 60.63
CA ASP A 280 -1.05 -20.44 61.34
C ASP A 280 -2.29 -20.66 60.43
N VAL A 281 -2.29 -21.79 59.72
CA VAL A 281 -3.38 -22.18 58.83
C VAL A 281 -4.63 -22.65 59.57
N GLN A 282 -4.59 -22.88 60.90
CA GLN A 282 -5.77 -23.29 61.66
C GLN A 282 -6.74 -22.11 61.83
N LEU A 283 -6.21 -20.89 61.93
CA LEU A 283 -6.99 -19.65 61.97
C LEU A 283 -7.74 -19.36 60.65
N LEU A 284 -7.38 -20.01 59.53
CA LEU A 284 -8.14 -19.94 58.28
C LEU A 284 -9.49 -20.67 58.38
N CYS A 285 -9.62 -21.61 59.33
CA CYS A 285 -10.82 -22.43 59.53
C CYS A 285 -11.82 -21.78 60.51
N GLU A 286 -11.39 -20.79 61.31
CA GLU A 286 -12.22 -20.15 62.34
C GLU A 286 -13.24 -19.20 61.70
N GLY A 287 -14.52 -19.58 61.68
CA GLY A 287 -15.62 -18.76 61.13
C GLY A 287 -16.12 -19.18 59.74
N THR A 288 -15.61 -20.29 59.18
CA THR A 288 -16.05 -20.84 57.88
C THR A 288 -17.49 -21.38 57.94
N SER A 289 -18.42 -20.88 57.11
CA SER A 289 -19.78 -21.44 57.01
C SER A 289 -19.85 -22.58 55.97
N GLU A 290 -20.49 -23.70 56.32
CA GLU A 290 -20.86 -24.73 55.33
C GLU A 290 -22.03 -24.21 54.47
N ARG A 291 -21.95 -24.33 53.14
CA ARG A 291 -23.06 -23.93 52.25
C ARG A 291 -24.33 -24.72 52.59
N PRO A 292 -25.53 -24.11 52.63
CA PRO A 292 -26.76 -24.87 52.76
C PRO A 292 -26.97 -25.74 51.51
N LEU A 293 -27.33 -27.00 51.73
CA LEU A 293 -27.71 -27.96 50.70
C LEU A 293 -29.07 -27.55 50.10
N LEU A 294 -29.11 -27.21 48.81
CA LEU A 294 -30.35 -27.23 48.04
C LEU A 294 -30.50 -28.62 47.40
N PRO A 295 -31.67 -29.29 47.47
CA PRO A 295 -31.88 -30.59 46.87
C PRO A 295 -32.12 -30.48 45.35
N ASN A 296 -31.66 -31.52 44.65
CA ASN A 296 -31.88 -31.90 43.26
C ASN A 296 -33.07 -31.23 42.54
N LEU A 297 -32.79 -30.58 41.40
CA LEU A 297 -33.74 -30.39 40.32
C LEU A 297 -33.04 -30.72 39.00
N VAL A 298 -33.26 -31.94 38.53
CA VAL A 298 -33.02 -32.38 37.15
C VAL A 298 -34.26 -32.01 36.34
N ASN A 299 -34.01 -31.51 35.12
CA ASN A 299 -34.93 -31.25 34.00
C ASN A 299 -35.92 -30.09 34.14
N LEU A 300 -35.64 -29.01 33.41
CA LEU A 300 -36.60 -28.37 32.50
C LEU A 300 -35.81 -27.63 31.41
N ALA A 301 -36.14 -27.93 30.15
CA ALA A 301 -35.55 -27.35 28.94
C ALA A 301 -35.69 -25.82 28.91
N PRO A 302 -34.82 -25.07 28.19
CA PRO A 302 -35.12 -23.68 27.89
C PRO A 302 -36.24 -23.62 26.83
N PRO A 303 -37.33 -22.88 27.08
CA PRO A 303 -38.29 -22.58 26.02
C PRO A 303 -37.70 -21.48 25.12
N THR A 304 -37.98 -21.62 23.84
CA THR A 304 -38.11 -20.53 22.89
C THR A 304 -39.10 -19.49 23.41
N SER A 305 -38.71 -18.22 23.45
CA SER A 305 -39.64 -17.11 23.20
C SER A 305 -38.90 -15.83 22.80
N SER A 306 -39.27 -15.39 21.60
CA SER A 306 -39.45 -14.03 21.15
C SER A 306 -40.05 -13.06 22.18
N GLU A 307 -40.12 -11.80 21.74
CA GLU A 307 -40.86 -10.63 22.28
C GLU A 307 -39.98 -9.68 23.09
N GLU A 308 -39.60 -8.56 22.47
CA GLU A 308 -40.37 -7.30 22.44
C GLU A 308 -40.42 -6.65 23.82
N VAL A 309 -39.79 -5.49 23.92
CA VAL A 309 -40.04 -4.54 25.02
C VAL A 309 -40.35 -3.20 24.37
N SER A 310 -41.65 -2.96 24.21
CA SER A 310 -42.25 -1.63 24.19
C SER A 310 -42.43 -1.12 25.61
N GLU A 311 -42.32 0.20 25.72
CA GLU A 311 -42.72 1.09 26.82
C GLU A 311 -44.17 0.78 27.27
N GLU A 312 -44.60 1.04 28.51
CA GLU A 312 -45.02 2.35 29.06
C GLU A 312 -45.56 2.08 30.49
N GLU A 313 -45.47 2.94 31.50
CA GLU A 313 -46.38 4.04 31.89
C GLU A 313 -46.17 4.25 33.43
N SER A 314 -46.50 5.31 34.16
CA SER A 314 -47.28 6.54 33.99
C SER A 314 -47.04 7.45 35.21
N GLY A 315 -47.35 8.75 35.11
CA GLY A 315 -47.31 9.68 36.24
C GLY A 315 -47.56 11.16 35.90
N GLU A 316 -48.72 11.44 35.30
CA GLU A 316 -49.58 12.66 35.28
C GLU A 316 -49.06 14.08 35.59
N GLY A 317 -49.53 15.07 34.80
CA GLY A 317 -49.57 16.48 35.21
C GLY A 317 -49.81 17.56 34.12
N GLU A 318 -51.06 17.69 33.66
CA GLU A 318 -51.77 18.91 33.23
C GLU A 318 -51.38 19.79 32.00
N ARG A 319 -52.43 20.20 31.28
CA ARG A 319 -52.52 21.08 30.10
C ARG A 319 -52.34 22.58 30.43
N ARG A 320 -51.82 23.38 29.48
CA ARG A 320 -52.42 24.65 28.96
C ARG A 320 -51.59 25.34 27.85
N GLU A 321 -52.30 25.92 26.89
CA GLU A 321 -51.82 26.75 25.76
C GLU A 321 -51.19 28.10 26.21
N ALA A 322 -50.21 28.64 25.45
CA ALA A 322 -50.20 30.03 24.92
C ALA A 322 -48.83 30.52 24.36
N LYS A 323 -48.87 30.98 23.09
CA LYS A 323 -48.22 32.16 22.45
C LYS A 323 -46.86 32.74 22.95
N ARG A 324 -45.96 32.86 21.94
CA ARG A 324 -45.08 34.01 21.56
C ARG A 324 -43.91 34.42 22.49
N ARG A 325 -42.67 34.37 21.97
CA ARG A 325 -41.89 35.53 21.44
C ARG A 325 -40.44 35.13 21.08
N ASN A 326 -39.98 35.62 19.92
CA ASN A 326 -38.58 35.75 19.50
C ASN A 326 -37.98 37.04 20.10
N PRO A 327 -36.64 37.21 20.19
CA PRO A 327 -35.87 37.98 19.17
C PRO A 327 -34.46 37.38 18.87
N ASP A 328 -34.03 37.28 17.60
CA ASP A 328 -33.17 38.21 16.80
C ASP A 328 -31.72 38.38 17.36
N LEU A 329 -30.60 38.31 16.63
CA LEU A 329 -30.19 38.90 15.32
C LEU A 329 -28.76 38.36 14.89
N PRO A 330 -28.03 38.81 13.83
CA PRO A 330 -28.00 38.28 12.45
C PRO A 330 -26.58 38.10 11.81
N THR A 331 -26.51 37.65 10.54
CA THR A 331 -25.75 38.18 9.36
C THR A 331 -25.35 37.05 8.37
N PRO A 332 -25.03 37.32 7.08
CA PRO A 332 -25.81 38.04 6.06
C PRO A 332 -25.95 37.23 4.73
N VAL A 333 -26.98 37.54 3.94
CA VAL A 333 -27.19 37.02 2.56
C VAL A 333 -27.21 38.19 1.58
N LEU A 334 -26.64 38.02 0.38
CA LEU A 334 -26.93 38.78 -0.85
C LEU A 334 -26.80 37.82 -2.07
N PRO A 335 -27.43 38.08 -3.23
CA PRO A 335 -28.88 38.07 -3.48
C PRO A 335 -29.29 37.24 -4.73
N LYS A 336 -30.50 36.64 -4.73
CA LYS A 336 -31.12 36.05 -5.92
C LYS A 336 -31.74 37.12 -6.83
N ARG A 337 -31.41 37.10 -8.14
CA ARG A 337 -32.22 37.68 -9.21
C ARG A 337 -33.02 36.59 -9.95
N ARG A 338 -34.20 37.00 -10.39
CA ARG A 338 -35.37 36.25 -10.87
C ARG A 338 -35.14 35.53 -12.20
N SER A 339 -35.70 34.33 -12.36
CA SER A 339 -36.69 34.03 -13.41
C SER A 339 -37.23 32.60 -13.29
N SER A 340 -38.49 32.47 -13.68
CA SER A 340 -39.34 31.28 -13.74
C SER A 340 -38.70 30.07 -14.42
N ARG A 341 -38.70 28.92 -13.74
CA ARG A 341 -38.62 27.61 -14.39
C ARG A 341 -39.66 26.69 -13.79
N VAL A 342 -40.59 26.30 -14.63
CA VAL A 342 -41.48 25.15 -14.42
C VAL A 342 -40.57 23.96 -14.10
N LYS A 343 -40.53 23.54 -12.83
CA LYS A 343 -40.02 22.21 -12.49
C LYS A 343 -41.09 21.24 -12.95
N SER A 344 -40.88 20.54 -14.07
CA SER A 344 -41.60 19.29 -14.25
C SER A 344 -41.21 18.38 -13.08
N ARG A 345 -42.20 17.79 -12.43
CA ARG A 345 -41.98 16.68 -11.51
C ARG A 345 -41.27 15.59 -12.32
N ARG A 346 -40.03 15.28 -11.97
CA ARG A 346 -39.40 14.03 -12.41
C ARG A 346 -40.19 12.91 -11.75
N GLU A 347 -40.99 12.19 -12.53
CA GLU A 347 -41.39 10.84 -12.17
C GLU A 347 -40.10 10.03 -12.07
N GLN A 348 -39.82 9.53 -10.87
CA GLN A 348 -38.70 8.65 -10.59
C GLN A 348 -39.11 7.27 -11.13
N VAL A 349 -38.99 7.09 -12.44
CA VAL A 349 -39.20 5.79 -13.10
C VAL A 349 -38.13 4.85 -12.57
N CYS A 350 -38.54 3.67 -12.09
CA CYS A 350 -37.65 2.67 -11.50
C CYS A 350 -36.59 2.25 -12.53
N ALA A 351 -35.32 2.25 -12.16
CA ALA A 351 -34.23 1.87 -13.07
C ALA A 351 -34.40 0.44 -13.60
N SER A 352 -34.99 -0.45 -12.79
CA SER A 352 -35.29 -1.83 -13.16
C SER A 352 -36.28 -1.93 -14.34
N GLU A 353 -37.26 -1.03 -14.47
CA GLU A 353 -38.21 -1.04 -15.59
C GLU A 353 -37.56 -0.66 -16.92
N ARG A 354 -36.55 0.22 -16.91
CA ARG A 354 -35.86 0.64 -18.14
C ARG A 354 -34.93 -0.44 -18.70
N PHE A 355 -34.21 -1.16 -17.83
CA PHE A 355 -33.28 -2.19 -18.27
C PHE A 355 -33.95 -3.57 -18.50
N ALA A 356 -35.10 -3.84 -17.86
CA ALA A 356 -35.86 -5.08 -18.02
C ALA A 356 -36.37 -5.33 -19.46
N HIS A 357 -36.64 -4.27 -20.23
CA HIS A 357 -37.11 -4.40 -21.62
C HIS A 357 -36.03 -4.95 -22.58
N PHE A 358 -34.75 -4.80 -22.24
CA PHE A 358 -33.61 -5.24 -23.06
C PHE A 358 -33.20 -6.70 -22.82
N LEU A 359 -33.71 -7.34 -21.76
CA LEU A 359 -33.49 -8.75 -21.51
C LEU A 359 -34.27 -9.61 -22.53
N PRO A 360 -33.61 -10.60 -23.19
CA PRO A 360 -34.29 -11.66 -23.93
C PRO A 360 -35.41 -12.29 -23.09
N GLU A 361 -36.48 -12.78 -23.74
CA GLU A 361 -37.65 -13.36 -23.04
C GLU A 361 -37.26 -14.51 -22.10
N CYS A 362 -36.18 -15.25 -22.41
CA CYS A 362 -35.64 -16.32 -21.56
C CYS A 362 -35.02 -15.85 -20.23
N LEU A 363 -34.84 -14.54 -20.03
CA LEU A 363 -34.28 -13.93 -18.82
C LEU A 363 -35.27 -12.97 -18.13
N ARG A 364 -36.46 -12.75 -18.70
CA ARG A 364 -37.53 -11.97 -18.05
C ARG A 364 -38.26 -12.84 -17.03
N GLY A 365 -38.17 -12.49 -15.75
CA GLY A 365 -38.95 -13.14 -14.68
C GLY A 365 -38.18 -14.04 -13.71
N CYS A 366 -36.84 -14.06 -13.74
CA CYS A 366 -36.07 -14.67 -12.65
C CYS A 366 -36.18 -13.81 -11.39
N GLU A 367 -37.15 -14.09 -10.51
CA GLU A 367 -37.20 -13.51 -9.18
C GLU A 367 -36.06 -14.06 -8.31
N PHE A 368 -35.40 -13.17 -7.56
CA PHE A 368 -34.19 -13.37 -6.75
C PHE A 368 -34.23 -14.51 -5.71
N GLY A 369 -35.36 -15.20 -5.52
CA GLY A 369 -35.52 -16.26 -4.52
C GLY A 369 -34.80 -17.56 -4.84
N ASP A 370 -34.65 -17.90 -6.12
CA ASP A 370 -34.06 -19.19 -6.52
C ASP A 370 -32.53 -19.18 -6.63
N VAL A 371 -31.87 -18.02 -6.71
CA VAL A 371 -30.39 -17.95 -6.82
C VAL A 371 -29.70 -18.20 -5.47
N CYS A 372 -30.37 -17.89 -4.35
CA CYS A 372 -29.92 -18.33 -3.02
C CYS A 372 -30.15 -19.85 -2.78
N ALA A 373 -30.92 -20.52 -3.64
CA ALA A 373 -31.19 -21.95 -3.57
C ALA A 373 -30.37 -22.79 -4.58
N LEU A 374 -29.57 -22.15 -5.43
CA LEU A 374 -28.62 -22.84 -6.29
C LEU A 374 -27.40 -23.24 -5.45
N SER A 375 -27.39 -24.51 -5.06
CA SER A 375 -26.21 -25.22 -4.57
C SER A 375 -24.97 -24.88 -5.41
N PRO A 376 -23.77 -24.78 -4.80
CA PRO A 376 -22.52 -24.59 -5.55
C PRO A 376 -22.49 -25.52 -6.76
N LEU A 377 -22.15 -24.98 -7.94
CA LEU A 377 -21.87 -25.79 -9.13
C LEU A 377 -20.97 -26.96 -8.70
N PRO A 378 -21.40 -28.22 -8.85
CA PRO A 378 -20.66 -29.36 -8.33
C PRO A 378 -19.42 -29.56 -9.19
N LEU A 379 -18.28 -29.08 -8.71
CA LEU A 379 -16.96 -29.35 -9.29
C LEU A 379 -16.39 -30.59 -8.60
N SER A 380 -16.66 -31.75 -9.21
CA SER A 380 -16.09 -33.06 -8.87
C SER A 380 -16.45 -33.63 -7.50
N GLY A 381 -16.99 -34.85 -7.52
CA GLY A 381 -17.53 -35.52 -6.34
C GLY A 381 -16.48 -35.88 -5.30
N GLU A 382 -16.65 -35.34 -4.10
CA GLU A 382 -16.28 -36.01 -2.86
C GLU A 382 -17.49 -36.02 -1.91
N ALA A 383 -17.75 -37.20 -1.33
CA ALA A 383 -18.91 -37.43 -0.47
C ALA A 383 -18.79 -36.65 0.86
N PRO A 384 -19.90 -36.23 1.48
CA PRO A 384 -19.88 -35.56 2.77
C PRO A 384 -19.28 -36.48 3.85
N LEU A 385 -18.25 -36.02 4.55
CA LEU A 385 -17.70 -36.71 5.71
C LEU A 385 -18.72 -36.72 6.87
N PRO A 386 -18.83 -37.84 7.62
CA PRO A 386 -19.82 -37.99 8.67
C PRO A 386 -19.51 -37.08 9.86
N SER A 387 -20.56 -36.47 10.42
CA SER A 387 -20.53 -35.78 11.69
C SER A 387 -20.17 -36.76 12.81
N PHE A 388 -18.94 -36.69 13.32
CA PHE A 388 -18.52 -37.43 14.51
C PHE A 388 -19.15 -36.81 15.77
N THR A 389 -20.32 -37.31 16.15
CA THR A 389 -20.82 -37.26 17.53
C THR A 389 -20.24 -38.45 18.29
N ASP A 390 -18.94 -38.43 18.57
CA ASP A 390 -18.34 -39.34 19.56
C ASP A 390 -17.86 -38.52 20.75
N GLN A 391 -18.82 -38.13 21.58
CA GLN A 391 -18.56 -37.77 22.97
C GLN A 391 -18.17 -39.07 23.70
N SER A 392 -16.89 -39.42 23.67
CA SER A 392 -16.35 -40.43 24.58
C SER A 392 -16.43 -39.90 26.01
N ASP A 393 -17.30 -40.52 26.80
CA ASP A 393 -17.48 -40.46 28.26
C ASP A 393 -16.33 -39.77 29.05
N CYS A 394 -16.39 -38.45 29.19
CA CYS A 394 -15.77 -37.78 30.33
C CYS A 394 -16.78 -37.84 31.47
N SER A 395 -16.55 -38.75 32.43
CA SER A 395 -17.33 -38.81 33.67
C SER A 395 -17.42 -37.42 34.32
N VAL A 396 -18.61 -36.81 34.22
CA VAL A 396 -18.98 -35.60 34.96
C VAL A 396 -19.15 -36.02 36.43
N LEU A 397 -18.03 -36.13 37.14
CA LEU A 397 -18.04 -36.32 38.58
C LEU A 397 -18.38 -34.98 39.24
N ASP A 398 -19.57 -34.91 39.86
CA ASP A 398 -20.08 -33.77 40.64
C ASP A 398 -19.03 -33.22 41.62
N GLN A 399 -18.37 -32.12 41.23
CA GLN A 399 -17.19 -31.58 41.92
C GLN A 399 -17.39 -30.77 43.22
N PRO A 400 -18.54 -30.13 43.55
CA PRO A 400 -18.57 -29.19 44.68
C PRO A 400 -18.27 -29.87 46.02
N ARG A 401 -18.64 -31.16 46.20
CA ARG A 401 -18.34 -31.94 47.41
C ARG A 401 -16.87 -32.34 47.52
N LEU A 402 -16.22 -32.67 46.40
CA LEU A 402 -14.78 -32.98 46.37
C LEU A 402 -13.94 -31.75 46.71
N SER A 403 -14.33 -30.56 46.24
CA SER A 403 -13.55 -29.33 46.47
C SER A 403 -13.37 -28.97 47.95
N SER A 404 -14.41 -29.17 48.77
CA SER A 404 -14.36 -28.92 50.22
C SER A 404 -13.44 -29.92 50.92
N HIS A 405 -13.52 -31.20 50.57
CA HIS A 405 -12.63 -32.24 51.10
C HIS A 405 -11.16 -31.98 50.72
N VAL A 406 -10.90 -31.57 49.47
CA VAL A 406 -9.55 -31.25 48.98
C VAL A 406 -8.96 -30.05 49.72
N VAL A 407 -9.75 -28.98 49.96
CA VAL A 407 -9.28 -27.82 50.74
C VAL A 407 -9.00 -28.19 52.19
N LYS A 408 -9.89 -28.98 52.83
CA LYS A 408 -9.68 -29.45 54.21
C LYS A 408 -8.42 -30.33 54.32
N ALA A 409 -8.21 -31.24 53.36
CA ALA A 409 -7.01 -32.08 53.30
C ALA A 409 -5.73 -31.24 53.12
N PHE A 410 -5.75 -30.25 52.21
CA PHE A 410 -4.63 -29.33 51.99
C PHE A 410 -4.25 -28.56 53.27
N LEU A 411 -5.22 -28.04 54.00
CA LEU A 411 -4.98 -27.29 55.24
C LEU A 411 -4.42 -28.19 56.37
N GLN A 412 -4.86 -29.45 56.44
CA GLN A 412 -4.35 -30.43 57.40
C GLN A 412 -2.89 -30.82 57.08
N GLU A 413 -2.62 -31.14 55.81
CA GLU A 413 -1.30 -31.54 55.31
C GLU A 413 -0.25 -30.42 55.51
N HIS A 414 -0.65 -29.16 55.35
CA HIS A 414 0.22 -28.00 55.49
C HIS A 414 0.09 -27.24 56.82
N SER A 415 -0.36 -27.93 57.87
CA SER A 415 -0.37 -27.41 59.25
C SER A 415 1.01 -27.03 59.77
N ARG A 416 2.06 -27.71 59.28
CA ARG A 416 3.47 -27.31 59.41
C ARG A 416 3.98 -26.86 58.05
N ASN A 417 3.96 -25.55 57.80
CA ASN A 417 4.39 -24.96 56.53
C ASN A 417 5.64 -24.10 56.72
N SER A 418 6.38 -23.93 55.62
CA SER A 418 7.62 -23.15 55.55
C SER A 418 7.34 -21.71 55.07
N GLY A 419 6.19 -21.15 55.43
CA GLY A 419 5.75 -19.82 55.03
C GLY A 419 4.91 -19.78 53.75
N VAL A 420 4.56 -18.54 53.35
CA VAL A 420 3.51 -18.28 52.35
C VAL A 420 3.86 -18.80 50.95
N VAL A 421 5.13 -18.72 50.56
CA VAL A 421 5.59 -19.14 49.23
C VAL A 421 5.47 -20.66 49.06
N SER A 422 5.77 -21.43 50.13
CA SER A 422 5.61 -22.88 50.15
C SER A 422 4.14 -23.29 50.00
N LEU A 423 3.23 -22.60 50.69
CA LEU A 423 1.78 -22.83 50.57
C LEU A 423 1.28 -22.55 49.15
N ILE A 424 1.73 -21.45 48.52
CA ILE A 424 1.34 -21.11 47.16
C ILE A 424 1.87 -22.15 46.16
N TYR A 425 3.13 -22.58 46.28
CA TYR A 425 3.71 -23.62 45.42
C TYR A 425 2.89 -24.92 45.48
N ASN A 426 2.56 -25.39 46.69
CA ASN A 426 1.77 -26.61 46.87
C ASN A 426 0.34 -26.46 46.33
N TYR A 427 -0.27 -25.28 46.46
CA TYR A 427 -1.58 -25.00 45.87
C TYR A 427 -1.55 -25.04 44.32
N LEU A 428 -0.54 -24.42 43.71
CA LEU A 428 -0.35 -24.44 42.26
C LEU A 428 -0.09 -25.87 41.75
N LEU A 429 0.70 -26.65 42.50
CA LEU A 429 0.96 -28.05 42.17
C LEU A 429 -0.31 -28.91 42.23
N LEU A 430 -1.11 -28.75 43.29
CA LEU A 430 -2.36 -29.47 43.50
C LEU A 430 -3.33 -29.34 42.32
N LEU A 431 -3.42 -28.14 41.77
CA LEU A 431 -4.26 -27.83 40.60
C LEU A 431 -3.62 -28.30 39.29
N ALA A 432 -2.30 -28.13 39.12
CA ALA A 432 -1.58 -28.60 37.94
C ALA A 432 -1.64 -30.14 37.77
N GLN A 433 -1.61 -30.89 38.88
CA GLN A 433 -1.79 -32.35 38.89
C GLN A 433 -3.22 -32.78 38.52
N ARG A 434 -4.19 -31.87 38.56
CA ARG A 434 -5.61 -32.10 38.28
C ARG A 434 -6.11 -31.25 37.12
N TYR A 435 -5.25 -31.06 36.11
CA TYR A 435 -5.56 -30.28 34.92
C TYR A 435 -6.75 -30.83 34.11
N ASN A 436 -7.00 -32.14 34.21
CA ASN A 436 -8.11 -32.85 33.56
C ASN A 436 -9.45 -32.69 34.28
N TRP A 437 -9.50 -32.03 35.44
CA TRP A 437 -10.74 -31.69 36.11
C TRP A 437 -11.33 -30.44 35.47
N HIS A 438 -12.62 -30.46 35.13
CA HIS A 438 -13.31 -29.24 34.72
C HIS A 438 -13.51 -28.33 35.92
N TRP A 439 -12.84 -27.19 35.96
CA TRP A 439 -13.10 -26.14 36.95
C TRP A 439 -14.37 -25.41 36.47
N SER A 440 -15.55 -25.72 37.03
CA SER A 440 -16.92 -25.34 36.57
C SER A 440 -17.15 -23.90 36.05
N GLU A 441 -18.30 -23.57 35.43
CA GLU A 441 -18.53 -22.23 34.82
C GLU A 441 -18.47 -21.02 35.79
N THR A 442 -18.72 -21.23 37.09
CA THR A 442 -18.43 -20.22 38.15
C THR A 442 -16.93 -20.07 38.47
N SER A 443 -16.07 -20.87 37.84
CA SER A 443 -14.65 -21.13 38.17
C SER A 443 -13.65 -20.49 37.22
N PHE A 444 -14.09 -19.59 36.32
CA PHE A 444 -13.16 -18.62 35.72
C PHE A 444 -12.42 -17.83 36.82
N SER A 445 -13.03 -17.74 37.99
CA SER A 445 -12.47 -17.23 39.24
C SER A 445 -11.25 -18.03 39.76
N VAL A 446 -11.21 -19.37 39.59
CA VAL A 446 -10.04 -20.21 39.95
C VAL A 446 -8.92 -20.04 38.93
N VAL A 447 -9.24 -20.03 37.64
CA VAL A 447 -8.27 -19.79 36.55
C VAL A 447 -7.53 -18.46 36.76
N LYS A 448 -8.28 -17.38 37.07
CA LYS A 448 -7.72 -16.06 37.38
C LYS A 448 -6.77 -16.09 38.58
N VAL A 449 -7.20 -16.73 39.67
CA VAL A 449 -6.40 -16.83 40.90
C VAL A 449 -5.14 -17.67 40.69
N TYR A 450 -5.20 -18.73 39.89
CA TYR A 450 -4.02 -19.52 39.52
C TYR A 450 -2.98 -18.67 38.79
N MET A 451 -3.40 -17.92 37.77
CA MET A 451 -2.52 -17.02 37.01
C MET A 451 -1.92 -15.93 37.91
N GLU A 452 -2.74 -15.31 38.77
CA GLU A 452 -2.32 -14.27 39.72
C GLU A 452 -1.30 -14.82 40.73
N LEU A 453 -1.55 -16.00 41.31
CA LEU A 453 -0.65 -16.61 42.27
C LEU A 453 0.69 -17.00 41.65
N TYR A 454 0.71 -17.58 40.44
CA TYR A 454 1.96 -17.89 39.74
C TYR A 454 2.80 -16.63 39.49
N GLU A 455 2.19 -15.57 38.97
CA GLU A 455 2.87 -14.30 38.70
C GLU A 455 3.42 -13.64 39.97
N LEU A 456 2.72 -13.77 41.11
CA LEU A 456 3.18 -13.25 42.39
C LEU A 456 4.43 -13.97 42.93
N VAL A 457 4.50 -15.30 42.77
CA VAL A 457 5.58 -16.10 43.37
C VAL A 457 6.71 -16.48 42.41
N GLN A 458 6.58 -16.20 41.11
CA GLN A 458 7.56 -16.61 40.10
C GLN A 458 9.00 -16.21 40.43
N SER A 459 9.22 -15.01 40.97
CA SER A 459 10.54 -14.53 41.37
C SER A 459 11.16 -15.29 42.56
N HIS A 460 10.32 -15.99 43.34
CA HIS A 460 10.71 -16.80 44.49
C HIS A 460 10.82 -18.30 44.17
N LEU A 461 10.37 -18.74 43.00
CA LEU A 461 10.46 -20.14 42.58
C LEU A 461 11.89 -20.45 42.10
N ILE A 462 12.54 -21.40 42.77
CA ILE A 462 13.83 -21.94 42.33
C ILE A 462 13.56 -23.00 41.27
N PHE A 463 13.90 -22.72 40.02
CA PHE A 463 13.75 -23.66 38.90
C PHE A 463 14.81 -24.77 38.99
N PRO A 464 14.42 -26.04 39.15
CA PRO A 464 15.36 -27.16 39.16
C PRO A 464 16.11 -27.29 37.82
N SER A 465 17.30 -27.88 37.84
CA SER A 465 18.06 -28.11 36.62
C SER A 465 17.28 -29.00 35.64
N PRO A 466 17.04 -28.57 34.38
CA PRO A 466 16.35 -29.39 33.38
C PRO A 466 17.09 -30.67 32.99
N LEU A 467 18.36 -30.80 33.39
CA LEU A 467 19.22 -31.95 33.13
C LEU A 467 19.15 -33.02 34.23
N CYS A 468 18.28 -32.87 35.24
CA CYS A 468 18.11 -33.88 36.28
C CYS A 468 17.60 -35.20 35.69
N SER A 469 18.28 -36.29 36.05
CA SER A 469 17.98 -37.65 35.61
C SER A 469 16.97 -38.33 36.56
N PRO A 470 16.28 -39.41 36.14
CA PRO A 470 15.28 -40.14 36.95
C PRO A 470 15.76 -40.76 38.27
N GLY A 471 17.00 -40.50 38.72
CA GLY A 471 17.53 -40.89 40.03
C GLY A 471 17.99 -39.72 40.91
N ASP A 472 17.93 -38.49 40.40
CA ASP A 472 18.36 -37.30 41.15
C ASP A 472 17.29 -36.87 42.17
N PRO A 473 17.68 -36.41 43.37
CA PRO A 473 16.71 -35.97 44.40
C PRO A 473 15.79 -34.84 43.92
N ASP A 474 16.29 -33.99 43.02
CA ASP A 474 15.58 -32.85 42.45
C ASP A 474 14.65 -33.21 41.28
N TYR A 475 14.67 -34.46 40.81
CA TYR A 475 13.90 -34.87 39.64
C TYR A 475 12.38 -34.75 39.85
N ILE A 476 11.90 -35.05 41.06
CA ILE A 476 10.48 -34.87 41.42
C ILE A 476 10.12 -33.37 41.44
N SER A 477 11.01 -32.54 41.96
CA SER A 477 10.84 -31.08 41.98
C SER A 477 10.82 -30.51 40.55
N LEU A 478 11.65 -31.04 39.65
CA LEU A 478 11.65 -30.70 38.22
C LEU A 478 10.29 -31.01 37.60
N GLN A 479 9.77 -32.22 37.78
CA GLN A 479 8.45 -32.63 37.26
C GLN A 479 7.33 -31.74 37.79
N ASN A 480 7.29 -31.51 39.11
CA ASN A 480 6.27 -30.69 39.75
C ASN A 480 6.30 -29.24 39.22
N THR A 481 7.48 -28.64 39.09
CA THR A 481 7.65 -27.29 38.57
C THR A 481 7.26 -27.20 37.09
N ALA A 482 7.59 -28.22 36.29
CA ALA A 482 7.21 -28.30 34.88
C ALA A 482 5.69 -28.40 34.70
N MET A 483 4.99 -29.17 35.55
CA MET A 483 3.52 -29.23 35.54
C MET A 483 2.87 -27.87 35.84
N ILE A 484 3.39 -27.15 36.85
CA ILE A 484 2.91 -25.81 37.22
C ILE A 484 3.11 -24.83 36.04
N CYS A 485 4.31 -24.80 35.46
CA CYS A 485 4.64 -23.92 34.34
C CYS A 485 3.80 -24.23 33.11
N GLN A 486 3.56 -25.51 32.81
CA GLN A 486 2.72 -25.93 31.69
C GLN A 486 1.26 -25.53 31.88
N CYS A 487 0.69 -25.72 33.07
CA CYS A 487 -0.68 -25.31 33.38
C CYS A 487 -0.84 -23.78 33.29
N TYR A 488 0.11 -23.01 33.82
CA TYR A 488 0.12 -21.55 33.66
C TYR A 488 0.15 -21.14 32.19
N SER A 489 1.02 -21.76 31.39
CA SER A 489 1.20 -21.44 29.97
C SER A 489 -0.09 -21.65 29.17
N GLU A 490 -0.79 -22.75 29.39
CA GLU A 490 -2.08 -23.06 28.75
C GLU A 490 -3.15 -22.01 29.07
N LEU A 491 -3.34 -21.71 30.36
CA LEU A 491 -4.35 -20.76 30.82
C LEU A 491 -4.05 -19.33 30.35
N LYS A 492 -2.77 -18.92 30.38
CA LYS A 492 -2.36 -17.58 29.99
C LYS A 492 -2.49 -17.36 28.48
N LEU A 493 -2.09 -18.32 27.65
CA LEU A 493 -2.25 -18.24 26.19
C LEU A 493 -3.73 -18.17 25.78
N ASP A 494 -4.59 -18.98 26.40
CA ASP A 494 -6.04 -18.96 26.16
C ASP A 494 -6.70 -17.64 26.63
N HIS A 495 -6.11 -16.95 27.61
CA HIS A 495 -6.52 -15.60 28.00
C HIS A 495 -6.07 -14.53 26.99
N LEU A 496 -4.81 -14.57 26.54
CA LEU A 496 -4.23 -13.61 25.60
C LEU A 496 -4.91 -13.65 24.23
N GLN A 497 -5.26 -14.84 23.73
CA GLN A 497 -5.98 -14.98 22.45
C GLN A 497 -7.35 -14.29 22.42
N ARG A 498 -7.96 -14.02 23.58
CA ARG A 498 -9.24 -13.28 23.68
C ARG A 498 -9.04 -11.77 23.87
N CYS A 499 -7.88 -11.35 24.34
CA CYS A 499 -7.54 -9.96 24.62
C CYS A 499 -6.18 -9.61 23.98
N PRO A 500 -6.10 -9.51 22.63
CA PRO A 500 -4.84 -9.32 21.91
C PRO A 500 -4.13 -7.98 22.18
N SER A 501 -4.77 -7.06 22.90
CA SER A 501 -4.22 -5.74 23.27
C SER A 501 -3.22 -5.76 24.43
N SER A 502 -2.94 -6.92 25.04
CA SER A 502 -1.99 -7.04 26.15
C SER A 502 -0.64 -7.63 25.69
N PRO A 503 0.51 -7.02 26.06
CA PRO A 503 1.82 -7.54 25.67
C PRO A 503 2.07 -8.92 26.28
N THR A 504 2.79 -9.79 25.56
CA THR A 504 3.19 -11.11 26.05
C THR A 504 4.10 -10.95 27.28
N PRO A 505 3.72 -11.46 28.45
CA PRO A 505 4.48 -11.24 29.67
C PRO A 505 5.73 -12.13 29.70
N LEU A 506 6.84 -11.61 30.23
CA LEU A 506 8.10 -12.35 30.40
C LEU A 506 7.90 -13.66 31.18
N SER A 507 6.93 -13.67 32.10
CA SER A 507 6.56 -14.83 32.91
C SER A 507 6.13 -16.04 32.06
N LEU A 508 5.40 -15.79 30.97
CA LEU A 508 4.93 -16.81 30.03
C LEU A 508 6.11 -17.39 29.23
N SER A 509 7.02 -16.54 28.77
CA SER A 509 8.21 -16.98 28.04
C SER A 509 9.11 -17.86 28.90
N GLN A 510 9.31 -17.49 30.17
CA GLN A 510 10.08 -18.28 31.13
C GLN A 510 9.41 -19.63 31.44
N ALA A 511 8.09 -19.64 31.69
CA ALA A 511 7.33 -20.85 31.97
C ALA A 511 7.38 -21.84 30.79
N LEU A 512 7.12 -21.37 29.57
CA LEU A 512 7.16 -22.19 28.35
C LEU A 512 8.56 -22.76 28.08
N SER A 513 9.59 -21.94 28.22
CA SER A 513 10.98 -22.37 28.00
C SER A 513 11.37 -23.46 29.00
N PHE A 514 10.98 -23.30 30.27
CA PHE A 514 11.24 -24.29 31.30
C PHE A 514 10.51 -25.62 31.02
N SER A 515 9.22 -25.57 30.69
CA SER A 515 8.43 -26.75 30.32
C SER A 515 9.03 -27.49 29.11
N GLN A 516 9.50 -26.75 28.09
CA GLN A 516 10.16 -27.32 26.92
C GLN A 516 11.47 -28.02 27.27
N MET A 517 12.34 -27.38 28.04
CA MET A 517 13.63 -27.96 28.44
C MET A 517 13.46 -29.19 29.34
N SER A 518 12.35 -29.27 30.08
CA SER A 518 12.01 -30.40 30.95
C SER A 518 11.52 -31.65 30.19
N CYS A 519 11.26 -31.56 28.89
CA CYS A 519 10.73 -32.66 28.07
C CYS A 519 11.80 -33.64 27.53
N SER A 520 13.06 -33.57 27.98
CA SER A 520 14.10 -34.52 27.55
C SER A 520 13.77 -35.95 28.03
N ASP A 521 14.17 -36.95 27.22
CA ASP A 521 13.73 -38.36 27.16
C ASP A 521 13.87 -39.18 28.47
N ASN A 522 13.20 -38.75 29.55
CA ASN A 522 13.53 -39.14 30.93
C ASN A 522 12.46 -40.02 31.60
N GLY A 523 11.87 -40.99 30.92
CA GLY A 523 11.12 -42.08 31.59
C GLY A 523 9.86 -41.69 32.39
N TRP A 524 9.31 -40.49 32.20
CA TRP A 524 8.07 -40.05 32.86
C TRP A 524 6.85 -40.75 32.25
N SER A 525 5.99 -41.34 33.08
CA SER A 525 4.70 -41.92 32.63
C SER A 525 3.82 -40.80 32.09
N GLY A 526 3.49 -40.83 30.79
CA GLY A 526 2.74 -39.74 30.13
C GLY A 526 3.62 -38.61 29.58
N SER A 527 4.95 -38.78 29.53
CA SER A 527 5.91 -37.82 28.93
C SER A 527 5.49 -37.33 27.54
N GLN A 528 4.94 -38.21 26.71
CA GLN A 528 4.47 -37.88 25.36
C GLN A 528 3.21 -37.00 25.38
N GLU A 529 2.28 -37.23 26.31
CA GLU A 529 1.07 -36.40 26.47
C GLU A 529 1.42 -35.01 26.99
N PHE A 530 2.37 -34.94 27.92
CA PHE A 530 2.94 -33.68 28.39
C PHE A 530 3.66 -32.93 27.26
N LEU A 531 4.50 -33.62 26.47
CA LEU A 531 5.18 -33.04 25.32
C LEU A 531 4.19 -32.50 24.28
N LEU A 532 3.12 -33.24 23.96
CA LEU A 532 2.08 -32.78 23.05
C LEU A 532 1.44 -31.47 23.53
N ARG A 533 1.15 -31.35 24.84
CA ARG A 533 0.61 -30.11 25.43
C ARG A 533 1.61 -28.95 25.36
N VAL A 534 2.89 -29.21 25.61
CA VAL A 534 3.95 -28.19 25.48
C VAL A 534 4.05 -27.70 24.03
N ARG A 535 4.06 -28.61 23.05
CA ARG A 535 4.07 -28.25 21.62
C ARG A 535 2.81 -27.50 21.22
N TRP A 536 1.65 -27.87 21.73
CA TRP A 536 0.41 -27.13 21.51
C TRP A 536 0.47 -25.68 22.01
N CYS A 537 1.03 -25.45 23.20
CA CYS A 537 1.23 -24.09 23.70
C CYS A 537 2.25 -23.31 22.87
N MET A 538 3.32 -23.94 22.40
CA MET A 538 4.28 -23.32 21.49
C MET A 538 3.62 -22.87 20.19
N PHE A 539 2.76 -23.71 19.62
CA PHE A 539 1.93 -23.36 18.46
C PHE A 539 1.07 -22.13 18.76
N LYS A 540 0.31 -22.13 19.86
CA LYS A 540 -0.53 -20.97 20.25
C LYS A 540 0.28 -19.69 20.47
N ARG A 541 1.50 -19.79 21.01
CA ARG A 541 2.39 -18.63 21.15
C ARG A 541 2.81 -18.06 19.79
N ARG A 542 3.18 -18.92 18.83
CA ARG A 542 3.54 -18.51 17.47
C ARG A 542 2.37 -17.86 16.74
N GLN A 543 1.14 -18.32 16.98
CA GLN A 543 -0.06 -17.65 16.48
C GLN A 543 -0.23 -16.23 17.03
N LEU A 544 0.02 -16.01 18.33
CA LEU A 544 -0.02 -14.66 18.92
C LEU A 544 1.10 -13.75 18.38
N GLU A 545 2.26 -14.32 18.08
CA GLU A 545 3.42 -13.63 17.48
C GLU A 545 3.24 -13.37 15.96
N MET A 546 2.13 -13.82 15.34
CA MET A 546 1.87 -13.77 13.90
C MET A 546 2.94 -14.49 13.05
N ASP A 547 3.62 -15.49 13.61
CA ASP A 547 4.61 -16.32 12.93
C ASP A 547 3.96 -17.60 12.38
N SER A 548 3.35 -17.49 11.19
CA SER A 548 2.65 -18.60 10.52
C SER A 548 3.57 -19.77 10.17
N ARG A 549 4.83 -19.52 9.76
CA ARG A 549 5.79 -20.58 9.42
C ARG A 549 6.23 -21.36 10.65
N GLY A 550 6.54 -20.66 11.74
CA GLY A 550 6.87 -21.28 13.03
C GLY A 550 5.69 -22.07 13.60
N ALA A 551 4.46 -21.54 13.50
CA ALA A 551 3.25 -22.22 13.93
C ALA A 551 3.01 -23.53 13.17
N LEU A 552 3.18 -23.53 11.84
CA LEU A 552 3.03 -24.71 11.00
C LEU A 552 4.05 -25.80 11.35
N ALA A 553 5.33 -25.44 11.56
CA ALA A 553 6.36 -26.40 11.94
C ALA A 553 6.01 -27.13 13.24
N VAL A 554 5.53 -26.39 14.25
CA VAL A 554 5.13 -26.97 15.55
C VAL A 554 3.86 -27.82 15.42
N LEU A 555 2.89 -27.45 14.59
CA LEU A 555 1.71 -28.29 14.33
C LEU A 555 2.07 -29.62 13.66
N ARG A 556 3.04 -29.63 12.74
CA ARG A 556 3.53 -30.87 12.11
C ARG A 556 4.17 -31.79 13.16
N GLU A 557 4.91 -31.24 14.12
CA GLU A 557 5.41 -32.03 15.27
C GLU A 557 4.24 -32.62 16.10
N CYS A 558 3.20 -31.84 16.40
CA CYS A 558 2.00 -32.34 17.07
C CYS A 558 1.30 -33.46 16.27
N HIS A 559 1.25 -33.33 14.94
CA HIS A 559 0.68 -34.33 14.05
C HIS A 559 1.46 -35.65 14.11
N CYS A 560 2.79 -35.60 14.04
CA CYS A 560 3.65 -36.77 14.18
C CYS A 560 3.45 -37.49 15.53
N LEU A 561 3.32 -36.72 16.63
CA LEU A 561 3.07 -37.29 17.96
C LEU A 561 1.71 -38.03 18.06
N LEU A 562 0.70 -37.58 17.31
CA LEU A 562 -0.63 -38.18 17.28
C LEU A 562 -0.75 -39.36 16.30
N GLU A 563 -0.18 -39.26 15.10
CA GLU A 563 -0.28 -40.30 14.07
C GLU A 563 0.55 -41.55 14.36
N GLU A 564 1.73 -41.39 14.97
CA GLU A 564 2.57 -42.54 15.36
C GLU A 564 1.98 -43.33 16.56
N LYS A 565 0.71 -43.06 16.94
CA LYS A 565 -0.02 -43.64 18.07
C LYS A 565 0.69 -43.50 19.42
N ARG A 566 1.60 -42.52 19.55
CA ARG A 566 2.35 -42.25 20.79
C ARG A 566 1.54 -41.48 21.83
N CYS A 567 0.50 -40.76 21.40
CA CYS A 567 -0.39 -39.98 22.26
C CYS A 567 -1.87 -40.29 22.00
N ARG A 568 -2.69 -40.25 23.05
CA ARG A 568 -4.15 -40.22 22.95
C ARG A 568 -4.64 -38.78 22.81
N VAL A 569 -5.87 -38.61 22.29
CA VAL A 569 -6.57 -37.32 22.26
C VAL A 569 -6.54 -36.69 23.65
N GLN A 570 -6.01 -35.48 23.75
CA GLN A 570 -5.93 -34.76 25.02
C GLN A 570 -7.14 -33.87 25.17
N VAL A 571 -7.86 -33.99 26.29
CA VAL A 571 -8.96 -33.09 26.66
C VAL A 571 -8.40 -32.05 27.64
N LEU A 572 -8.60 -30.78 27.32
CA LEU A 572 -8.15 -29.61 28.08
C LEU A 572 -9.40 -28.84 28.56
N PRO A 573 -10.12 -29.34 29.58
CA PRO A 573 -11.46 -28.87 29.94
C PRO A 573 -11.50 -27.43 30.47
N ASN A 574 -10.34 -26.87 30.81
CA ASN A 574 -10.20 -25.52 31.37
C ASN A 574 -9.82 -24.46 30.33
N LEU A 575 -9.61 -24.86 29.06
CA LEU A 575 -9.38 -23.95 27.94
C LEU A 575 -10.69 -23.69 27.19
N ARG A 576 -10.95 -22.44 26.83
CA ARG A 576 -12.14 -22.10 26.04
C ARG A 576 -11.90 -22.21 24.54
N GLN A 577 -10.70 -21.87 24.08
CA GLN A 577 -10.29 -22.05 22.70
C GLN A 577 -9.48 -23.34 22.57
N ASP A 578 -9.88 -24.22 21.66
CA ASP A 578 -9.31 -25.54 21.46
C ASP A 578 -9.34 -26.43 22.73
N PRO A 579 -10.54 -26.85 23.19
CA PRO A 579 -10.71 -27.65 24.42
C PRO A 579 -10.23 -29.09 24.30
N CYS A 580 -9.78 -29.51 23.13
CA CYS A 580 -9.12 -30.79 22.91
C CYS A 580 -7.97 -30.63 21.90
N ILE A 581 -7.08 -31.63 21.87
CA ILE A 581 -6.04 -31.79 20.86
C ILE A 581 -6.28 -33.15 20.20
N SER A 582 -6.84 -33.12 18.99
CA SER A 582 -7.17 -34.32 18.20
C SER A 582 -6.47 -34.30 16.84
N PRO A 583 -6.22 -35.47 16.21
CA PRO A 583 -5.58 -35.52 14.89
C PRO A 583 -6.39 -34.73 13.85
N VAL A 584 -7.72 -34.87 13.86
CA VAL A 584 -8.61 -34.13 12.95
C VAL A 584 -8.45 -32.62 13.08
N GLN A 585 -8.37 -32.11 14.30
CA GLN A 585 -8.22 -30.67 14.55
C GLN A 585 -6.82 -30.17 14.17
N VAL A 586 -5.77 -30.97 14.43
CA VAL A 586 -4.40 -30.63 14.02
C VAL A 586 -4.28 -30.59 12.51
N SER A 587 -4.78 -31.61 11.79
CA SER A 587 -4.74 -31.65 10.33
C SER A 587 -5.54 -30.51 9.69
N ARG A 588 -6.67 -30.11 10.30
CA ARG A 588 -7.43 -28.93 9.84
C ARG A 588 -6.61 -27.65 9.98
N LYS A 589 -6.05 -27.39 11.17
CA LYS A 589 -5.22 -26.19 11.40
C LYS A 589 -3.95 -26.14 10.54
N ILE A 590 -3.37 -27.30 10.19
CA ILE A 590 -2.26 -27.40 9.24
C ILE A 590 -2.70 -26.89 7.87
N LYS A 591 -3.83 -27.38 7.35
CA LYS A 591 -4.38 -26.93 6.06
C LYS A 591 -4.68 -25.43 6.05
N ASP A 592 -5.31 -24.93 7.11
CA ASP A 592 -5.64 -23.51 7.23
C ASP A 592 -4.37 -22.63 7.18
N LEU A 593 -3.31 -23.02 7.91
CA LEU A 593 -2.05 -22.27 7.93
C LEU A 593 -1.24 -22.41 6.63
N GLU A 594 -1.27 -23.58 5.99
CA GLU A 594 -0.64 -23.79 4.67
C GLU A 594 -1.29 -22.90 3.61
N GLN A 595 -2.62 -22.71 3.67
CA GLN A 595 -3.33 -21.77 2.80
C GLN A 595 -2.93 -20.31 3.07
N VAL A 596 -2.82 -19.90 4.33
CA VAL A 596 -2.37 -18.54 4.69
C VAL A 596 -0.94 -18.28 4.21
N LEU A 597 -0.03 -19.24 4.38
CA LEU A 597 1.35 -19.13 3.92
C LEU A 597 1.46 -19.12 2.40
N ALA A 598 0.70 -19.97 1.72
CA ALA A 598 0.61 -19.96 0.28
C ALA A 598 0.14 -18.59 -0.23
N SER A 599 -0.91 -18.02 0.37
CA SER A 599 -1.43 -16.67 0.09
C SER A 599 -0.37 -15.58 0.24
N GLN A 600 0.47 -15.64 1.28
CA GLN A 600 1.55 -14.66 1.51
C GLN A 600 2.71 -14.78 0.50
N GLU A 601 2.93 -15.98 -0.07
CA GLU A 601 4.01 -16.25 -1.03
C GLU A 601 3.56 -16.07 -2.49
N VAL A 602 2.26 -15.92 -2.75
CA VAL A 602 1.69 -15.76 -4.09
C VAL A 602 2.26 -14.58 -4.85
N PHE A 603 2.50 -13.45 -4.19
CA PHE A 603 3.05 -12.27 -4.86
C PHE A 603 4.43 -12.55 -5.48
N GLY A 604 5.31 -13.26 -4.76
CA GLY A 604 6.61 -13.66 -5.29
C GLY A 604 6.52 -14.69 -6.42
N MET A 605 5.54 -15.59 -6.38
CA MET A 605 5.26 -16.52 -7.48
C MET A 605 4.77 -15.78 -8.73
N PHE A 606 3.93 -14.75 -8.54
CA PHE A 606 3.44 -13.92 -9.63
C PHE A 606 4.55 -13.09 -10.29
N GLU A 607 5.40 -12.42 -9.50
CA GLU A 607 6.54 -11.63 -10.03
C GLU A 607 7.59 -12.50 -10.75
N SER A 608 7.77 -13.74 -10.30
CA SER A 608 8.67 -14.71 -10.96
C SER A 608 8.06 -15.36 -12.21
N GLY A 609 6.79 -15.07 -12.53
CA GLY A 609 6.07 -15.58 -13.70
C GLY A 609 5.52 -17.00 -13.55
N ASP A 610 5.53 -17.59 -12.34
CA ASP A 610 4.93 -18.90 -12.06
C ASP A 610 3.40 -18.77 -11.85
N HIS A 611 2.69 -18.46 -12.93
CA HIS A 611 1.24 -18.33 -12.93
C HIS A 611 0.51 -19.64 -12.58
N SER A 612 1.12 -20.81 -12.86
CA SER A 612 0.54 -22.10 -12.52
C SER A 612 0.57 -22.35 -11.01
N GLY A 613 1.67 -22.00 -10.35
CA GLY A 613 1.81 -22.02 -8.90
C GLY A 613 0.75 -21.14 -8.23
N VAL A 614 0.61 -19.90 -8.68
CA VAL A 614 -0.39 -18.93 -8.19
C VAL A 614 -1.82 -19.52 -8.25
N VAL A 615 -2.22 -20.07 -9.39
CA VAL A 615 -3.56 -20.67 -9.56
C VAL A 615 -3.75 -21.86 -8.62
N SER A 616 -2.73 -22.73 -8.48
CA SER A 616 -2.81 -23.89 -7.61
C SER A 616 -2.93 -23.53 -6.12
N CYS A 617 -2.31 -22.42 -5.70
CA CYS A 617 -2.35 -21.92 -4.33
C CYS A 617 -3.67 -21.24 -4.00
N LEU A 618 -4.21 -20.42 -4.91
CA LEU A 618 -5.37 -19.58 -4.63
C LEU A 618 -6.71 -20.26 -4.91
N ARG A 619 -6.78 -21.17 -5.89
CA ARG A 619 -8.03 -21.85 -6.28
C ARG A 619 -8.75 -22.56 -5.11
N PRO A 620 -8.07 -23.29 -4.22
CA PRO A 620 -8.74 -23.97 -3.10
C PRO A 620 -9.42 -23.02 -2.10
N MET A 621 -9.08 -21.71 -2.10
CA MET A 621 -9.74 -20.72 -1.25
C MET A 621 -11.11 -20.29 -1.77
N LEU A 622 -11.49 -20.70 -2.99
CA LEU A 622 -12.84 -20.48 -3.54
C LEU A 622 -13.86 -21.49 -2.96
N ASP A 623 -13.40 -22.56 -2.28
CA ASP A 623 -14.26 -23.58 -1.69
C ASP A 623 -14.72 -23.20 -0.27
N TRP A 624 -15.69 -22.28 -0.20
CA TRP A 624 -16.76 -22.11 0.80
C TRP A 624 -16.44 -22.15 2.32
N THR A 625 -15.67 -21.17 2.81
CA THR A 625 -15.84 -20.61 4.17
C THR A 625 -15.80 -19.07 4.10
N SER A 626 -16.72 -18.38 4.79
CA SER A 626 -16.86 -16.90 4.71
C SER A 626 -15.57 -16.15 5.08
N ASP A 627 -14.79 -16.73 5.98
CA ASP A 627 -13.59 -16.09 6.52
C ASP A 627 -12.39 -16.19 5.57
N ASN A 628 -12.33 -17.23 4.72
CA ASN A 628 -11.25 -17.38 3.73
C ASN A 628 -11.53 -16.58 2.45
N PHE A 629 -12.79 -16.49 2.04
CA PHE A 629 -13.17 -15.77 0.82
C PHE A 629 -13.01 -14.25 0.99
N SER A 630 -13.33 -13.71 2.17
CA SER A 630 -13.07 -12.31 2.50
C SER A 630 -11.57 -11.98 2.50
N GLN A 631 -10.70 -12.90 2.92
CA GLN A 631 -9.25 -12.76 2.79
C GLN A 631 -8.77 -12.83 1.34
N LEU A 632 -9.42 -13.62 0.48
CA LEU A 632 -9.10 -13.66 -0.95
C LEU A 632 -9.48 -12.36 -1.67
N LEU A 633 -10.64 -11.79 -1.32
CA LEU A 633 -11.19 -10.58 -1.94
C LEU A 633 -10.56 -9.28 -1.42
N LEU A 634 -10.24 -9.23 -0.12
CA LEU A 634 -9.79 -8.01 0.57
C LEU A 634 -8.40 -8.13 1.19
N GLY A 635 -7.79 -9.31 1.19
CA GLY A 635 -6.41 -9.50 1.64
C GLY A 635 -5.43 -8.88 0.64
N GLY A 636 -4.33 -8.32 1.12
CA GLY A 636 -3.38 -7.56 0.30
C GLY A 636 -2.87 -6.36 1.08
N GLY A 637 -1.61 -5.96 0.83
CA GLY A 637 -1.05 -4.72 1.40
C GLY A 637 -1.77 -3.47 0.86
N ASP A 638 -1.24 -2.28 1.18
CA ASP A 638 -1.84 -0.97 0.83
C ASP A 638 -2.08 -0.71 -0.68
N ASN A 639 -1.72 -1.64 -1.58
CA ASN A 639 -1.95 -1.56 -3.01
C ASN A 639 -3.24 -2.29 -3.42
N GLU A 640 -4.27 -1.54 -3.80
CA GLU A 640 -5.58 -2.06 -4.23
C GLU A 640 -5.52 -2.98 -5.48
N GLU A 641 -4.51 -2.85 -6.32
CA GLU A 641 -4.34 -3.65 -7.55
C GLU A 641 -3.75 -5.07 -7.29
N GLN A 642 -3.28 -5.37 -6.08
CA GLN A 642 -2.50 -6.58 -5.77
C GLN A 642 -3.21 -7.49 -4.74
N THR A 643 -4.53 -7.63 -4.86
CA THR A 643 -5.30 -8.59 -4.05
C THR A 643 -5.10 -10.03 -4.56
N PRO A 644 -5.20 -11.06 -3.71
CA PRO A 644 -5.14 -12.46 -4.14
C PRO A 644 -6.11 -12.76 -5.29
N ILE A 645 -7.34 -12.23 -5.25
CA ILE A 645 -8.28 -12.39 -6.37
C ILE A 645 -7.77 -11.74 -7.67
N SER A 646 -7.15 -10.55 -7.61
CA SER A 646 -6.57 -9.91 -8.81
C SER A 646 -5.42 -10.74 -9.38
N LEU A 647 -4.54 -11.24 -8.51
CA LEU A 647 -3.41 -12.10 -8.91
C LEU A 647 -3.87 -13.43 -9.51
N LEU A 648 -4.96 -14.02 -8.99
CA LEU A 648 -5.58 -15.21 -9.57
C LEU A 648 -6.09 -14.94 -10.98
N LEU A 649 -6.91 -13.89 -11.15
CA LEU A 649 -7.50 -13.54 -12.44
C LEU A 649 -6.43 -13.18 -13.47
N LEU A 650 -5.44 -12.37 -13.09
CA LEU A 650 -4.30 -12.03 -13.96
C LEU A 650 -3.48 -13.26 -14.36
N SER A 651 -3.26 -14.20 -13.44
CA SER A 651 -2.54 -15.45 -13.74
C SER A 651 -3.33 -16.34 -14.70
N LEU A 652 -4.66 -16.43 -14.53
CA LEU A 652 -5.53 -17.17 -15.45
C LEU A 652 -5.55 -16.55 -16.86
N LEU A 653 -5.59 -15.22 -16.96
CA LEU A 653 -5.47 -14.49 -18.22
C LEU A 653 -4.11 -14.72 -18.89
N ALA A 654 -3.01 -14.63 -18.14
CA ALA A 654 -1.66 -14.88 -18.65
C ALA A 654 -1.50 -16.33 -19.17
N MET A 655 -2.15 -17.29 -18.52
CA MET A 655 -2.21 -18.69 -18.94
C MET A 655 -3.24 -18.98 -20.04
N LYS A 656 -4.02 -17.98 -20.48
CA LYS A 656 -5.14 -18.13 -21.44
C LYS A 656 -6.20 -19.16 -21.01
N ARG A 657 -6.42 -19.31 -19.71
CA ARG A 657 -7.45 -20.19 -19.12
C ARG A 657 -8.76 -19.42 -18.95
N TRP A 658 -9.34 -19.00 -20.07
CA TRP A 658 -10.48 -18.07 -20.10
C TRP A 658 -11.71 -18.57 -19.35
N GLN A 659 -12.07 -19.85 -19.51
CA GLN A 659 -13.24 -20.46 -18.85
C GLN A 659 -13.15 -20.38 -17.33
N GLU A 660 -11.95 -20.62 -16.78
CA GLU A 660 -11.71 -20.58 -15.35
C GLU A 660 -11.66 -19.16 -14.82
N CYS A 661 -11.13 -18.22 -15.61
CA CYS A 661 -11.16 -16.80 -15.30
C CYS A 661 -12.60 -16.29 -15.19
N LEU A 662 -13.46 -16.68 -16.15
CA LEU A 662 -14.89 -16.35 -16.15
C LEU A 662 -15.59 -16.91 -14.91
N LEU A 663 -15.36 -18.20 -14.61
CA LEU A 663 -15.95 -18.86 -13.44
C LEU A 663 -15.55 -18.18 -12.12
N CYS A 664 -14.26 -17.91 -11.94
CA CYS A 664 -13.75 -17.23 -10.74
C CYS A 664 -14.31 -15.80 -10.61
N SER A 665 -14.46 -15.10 -11.74
CA SER A 665 -15.03 -13.74 -11.76
C SER A 665 -16.50 -13.75 -11.36
N VAL A 666 -17.32 -14.67 -11.88
CA VAL A 666 -18.75 -14.79 -11.51
C VAL A 666 -18.91 -15.16 -10.04
N ALA A 667 -18.11 -16.11 -9.53
CA ALA A 667 -18.13 -16.47 -8.11
C ALA A 667 -17.73 -15.28 -7.20
N GLY A 668 -16.70 -14.52 -7.59
CA GLY A 668 -16.29 -13.31 -6.90
C GLY A 668 -17.37 -12.22 -6.90
N LEU A 669 -18.02 -11.98 -8.05
CA LEU A 669 -19.11 -11.00 -8.17
C LEU A 669 -20.29 -11.34 -7.26
N GLN A 670 -20.68 -12.62 -7.18
CA GLN A 670 -21.81 -13.05 -6.36
C GLN A 670 -21.60 -12.68 -4.88
N GLU A 671 -20.43 -12.97 -4.32
CA GLU A 671 -20.13 -12.66 -2.92
C GLU A 671 -19.94 -11.15 -2.68
N LEU A 672 -19.26 -10.47 -3.60
CA LEU A 672 -19.05 -9.03 -3.53
C LEU A 672 -20.39 -8.26 -3.55
N LEU A 673 -21.39 -8.73 -4.30
CA LEU A 673 -22.71 -8.09 -4.38
C LEU A 673 -23.54 -8.23 -3.10
N VAL A 674 -23.35 -9.30 -2.34
CA VAL A 674 -23.95 -9.43 -1.00
C VAL A 674 -23.42 -8.34 -0.08
N SER A 675 -22.10 -8.11 -0.12
CA SER A 675 -21.42 -7.13 0.73
C SER A 675 -21.49 -5.68 0.22
N TYR A 676 -21.72 -5.49 -1.08
CA TYR A 676 -21.82 -4.16 -1.71
C TYR A 676 -22.92 -3.29 -1.10
N LYS A 677 -24.04 -3.90 -0.67
CA LYS A 677 -25.14 -3.21 0.04
C LYS A 677 -24.71 -2.51 1.33
N LEU A 678 -23.59 -2.92 1.94
CA LEU A 678 -23.09 -2.36 3.19
C LEU A 678 -22.32 -1.03 2.99
N GLY A 679 -22.03 -0.63 1.74
CA GLY A 679 -21.48 0.70 1.42
C GLY A 679 -20.06 0.94 1.92
N ASN A 680 -19.13 0.00 1.70
CA ASN A 680 -17.72 0.15 2.06
C ASN A 680 -16.84 0.31 0.80
N GLU A 681 -15.95 1.30 0.81
CA GLU A 681 -14.99 1.62 -0.26
C GLU A 681 -14.19 0.39 -0.72
N ARG A 682 -13.74 -0.46 0.21
CA ARG A 682 -12.96 -1.66 -0.11
C ARG A 682 -13.72 -2.67 -0.98
N TRP A 683 -15.03 -2.81 -0.77
CA TRP A 683 -15.86 -3.71 -1.59
C TRP A 683 -16.10 -3.14 -2.98
N VAL A 684 -16.20 -1.81 -3.10
CA VAL A 684 -16.36 -1.15 -4.41
C VAL A 684 -15.09 -1.26 -5.24
N SER A 685 -13.91 -1.09 -4.62
CA SER A 685 -12.61 -1.28 -5.29
C SER A 685 -12.38 -2.74 -5.71
N ALA A 686 -12.79 -3.72 -4.87
CA ALA A 686 -12.74 -5.14 -5.24
C ALA A 686 -13.67 -5.46 -6.42
N LEU A 687 -14.90 -4.91 -6.45
CA LEU A 687 -15.80 -5.04 -7.61
C LEU A 687 -15.20 -4.44 -8.87
N HIS A 688 -14.61 -3.24 -8.77
CA HIS A 688 -13.93 -2.58 -9.89
C HIS A 688 -12.83 -3.48 -10.48
N THR A 689 -12.03 -4.10 -9.62
CA THR A 689 -10.94 -5.00 -10.01
C THR A 689 -11.47 -6.25 -10.73
N VAL A 690 -12.49 -6.91 -10.19
CA VAL A 690 -13.11 -8.08 -10.83
C VAL A 690 -13.73 -7.72 -12.18
N TYR A 691 -14.48 -6.61 -12.26
CA TYR A 691 -15.06 -6.14 -13.52
C TYR A 691 -13.99 -5.83 -14.57
N THR A 692 -12.88 -5.19 -14.18
CA THR A 692 -11.77 -4.86 -15.09
C THR A 692 -11.14 -6.12 -15.69
N HIS A 693 -10.89 -7.15 -14.88
CA HIS A 693 -10.30 -8.40 -15.35
C HIS A 693 -11.28 -9.25 -16.15
N LEU A 694 -12.55 -9.27 -15.75
CA LEU A 694 -13.61 -9.97 -16.48
C LEU A 694 -13.83 -9.38 -17.87
N ASP A 695 -13.89 -8.06 -17.95
CA ASP A 695 -14.02 -7.33 -19.20
C ASP A 695 -12.81 -7.58 -20.13
N ARG A 696 -11.59 -7.55 -19.61
CA ARG A 696 -10.38 -7.97 -20.35
C ARG A 696 -10.44 -9.43 -20.79
N CYS A 697 -10.99 -10.32 -19.97
CA CYS A 697 -11.19 -11.73 -20.32
C CYS A 697 -12.11 -11.88 -21.53
N LEU A 698 -13.21 -11.11 -21.59
CA LEU A 698 -14.17 -11.18 -22.70
C LEU A 698 -13.64 -10.55 -23.99
N GLU A 699 -12.80 -9.52 -23.90
CA GLU A 699 -12.15 -8.91 -25.08
C GLU A 699 -11.04 -9.77 -25.70
N GLU A 700 -10.23 -10.43 -24.88
CA GLU A 700 -9.10 -11.27 -25.35
C GLU A 700 -9.51 -12.72 -25.68
N ALA A 701 -10.69 -13.16 -25.21
CA ALA A 701 -11.18 -14.52 -25.40
C ALA A 701 -11.60 -14.83 -26.85
N PRO A 702 -11.57 -16.11 -27.26
CA PRO A 702 -12.24 -16.54 -28.48
C PRO A 702 -13.75 -16.27 -28.40
N GLY A 703 -14.37 -15.90 -29.53
CA GLY A 703 -15.79 -15.49 -29.59
C GLY A 703 -16.78 -16.52 -29.02
N ASP A 704 -16.43 -17.80 -29.05
CA ASP A 704 -17.30 -18.91 -28.63
C ASP A 704 -17.24 -19.18 -27.10
N LEU A 705 -16.41 -18.47 -26.32
CA LEU A 705 -16.16 -18.77 -24.90
C LEU A 705 -17.45 -18.89 -24.06
N LEU A 706 -18.39 -17.96 -24.25
CA LEU A 706 -19.64 -17.95 -23.50
C LEU A 706 -20.56 -19.12 -23.88
N GLN A 707 -20.50 -19.58 -25.13
CA GLN A 707 -21.21 -20.77 -25.59
C GLN A 707 -20.60 -22.05 -25.00
N GLU A 708 -19.27 -22.13 -24.95
CA GLU A 708 -18.55 -23.28 -24.38
C GLU A 708 -18.80 -23.46 -22.86
N CYS A 709 -18.97 -22.37 -22.11
CA CYS A 709 -19.14 -22.41 -20.66
C CYS A 709 -20.57 -22.80 -20.20
N GLY A 710 -21.50 -22.94 -21.15
CA GLY A 710 -22.89 -23.34 -20.91
C GLY A 710 -23.80 -22.20 -20.44
N GLU A 711 -25.08 -22.27 -20.86
CA GLU A 711 -26.08 -21.22 -20.62
C GLU A 711 -26.22 -20.83 -19.13
N SER A 712 -26.01 -21.76 -18.20
CA SER A 712 -26.13 -21.49 -16.77
C SER A 712 -25.15 -20.41 -16.31
N LEU A 713 -23.86 -20.52 -16.65
CA LEU A 713 -22.85 -19.57 -16.19
C LEU A 713 -23.08 -18.18 -16.81
N GLN A 714 -23.47 -18.14 -18.08
CA GLN A 714 -23.82 -16.91 -18.78
C GLN A 714 -25.04 -16.21 -18.14
N ARG A 715 -26.08 -16.96 -17.77
CA ARG A 715 -27.24 -16.42 -17.04
C ARG A 715 -26.83 -15.81 -15.70
N HIS A 716 -25.97 -16.51 -14.93
CA HIS A 716 -25.48 -16.01 -13.64
C HIS A 716 -24.68 -14.73 -13.80
N LEU A 717 -23.82 -14.66 -14.82
CA LEU A 717 -23.07 -13.45 -15.13
C LEU A 717 -24.01 -12.28 -15.43
N VAL A 718 -24.97 -12.47 -16.32
CA VAL A 718 -25.95 -11.44 -16.67
C VAL A 718 -26.69 -10.95 -15.43
N VAL A 719 -27.18 -11.85 -14.57
CA VAL A 719 -27.87 -11.48 -13.32
C VAL A 719 -26.97 -10.65 -12.38
N CYS A 720 -25.71 -11.06 -12.19
CA CYS A 720 -24.76 -10.31 -11.35
C CYS A 720 -24.51 -8.89 -11.89
N VAL A 721 -24.35 -8.77 -13.20
CA VAL A 721 -24.12 -7.50 -13.89
C VAL A 721 -25.34 -6.57 -13.75
N PHE A 722 -26.54 -7.09 -14.01
CA PHE A 722 -27.78 -6.34 -13.83
C PHE A 722 -27.95 -5.86 -12.38
N ARG A 723 -27.67 -6.71 -11.40
CA ARG A 723 -27.78 -6.31 -9.99
C ARG A 723 -26.78 -5.24 -9.60
N THR A 724 -25.58 -5.29 -10.16
CA THR A 724 -24.56 -4.25 -9.99
C THR A 724 -25.08 -2.91 -10.52
N LEU A 725 -25.69 -2.90 -11.72
CA LEU A 725 -26.27 -1.70 -12.31
C LEU A 725 -27.44 -1.16 -11.47
N GLU A 726 -28.36 -2.02 -10.99
CA GLU A 726 -29.45 -1.59 -10.10
C GLU A 726 -28.94 -0.90 -8.83
N LEU A 727 -27.99 -1.52 -8.13
CA LEU A 727 -27.42 -0.99 -6.88
C LEU A 727 -26.63 0.30 -7.12
N GLN A 728 -25.93 0.42 -8.25
CA GLN A 728 -25.26 1.66 -8.65
C GLN A 728 -26.24 2.82 -8.84
N VAL A 729 -27.41 2.56 -9.41
CA VAL A 729 -28.43 3.60 -9.61
C VAL A 729 -29.05 4.04 -8.29
N GLU A 730 -29.26 3.12 -7.36
CA GLU A 730 -29.66 3.43 -5.98
C GLU A 730 -28.61 4.27 -5.24
N MET A 731 -27.33 4.11 -5.57
CA MET A 731 -26.20 4.79 -4.94
C MET A 731 -25.77 6.09 -5.64
N THR A 732 -26.55 6.62 -6.58
CA THR A 732 -26.20 7.83 -7.37
C THR A 732 -25.88 9.07 -6.53
N ASP A 733 -26.42 9.18 -5.30
CA ASP A 733 -26.15 10.29 -4.37
C ASP A 733 -24.98 9.99 -3.39
N SER A 734 -24.36 8.79 -3.44
CA SER A 734 -23.26 8.36 -2.58
C SER A 734 -21.89 8.78 -3.12
N PRO A 735 -20.91 9.16 -2.27
CA PRO A 735 -19.54 9.42 -2.71
C PRO A 735 -18.86 8.19 -3.33
N LEU A 736 -19.36 6.98 -3.03
CA LEU A 736 -18.83 5.71 -3.53
C LEU A 736 -19.22 5.43 -4.99
N PHE A 737 -20.19 6.16 -5.54
CA PHE A 737 -20.68 5.98 -6.91
C PHE A 737 -19.57 6.09 -7.96
N HIS A 738 -18.62 7.00 -7.77
CA HIS A 738 -17.52 7.22 -8.71
C HIS A 738 -16.46 6.12 -8.73
N LEU A 739 -16.44 5.23 -7.74
CA LEU A 739 -15.39 4.21 -7.58
C LEU A 739 -15.59 2.98 -8.49
N LEU A 740 -16.80 2.76 -9.01
CA LEU A 740 -17.08 1.72 -10.00
C LEU A 740 -17.69 2.36 -11.25
N PRO A 741 -16.92 2.53 -12.34
CA PRO A 741 -17.42 3.09 -13.59
C PRO A 741 -18.54 2.22 -14.17
N LEU A 742 -19.71 2.82 -14.40
CA LEU A 742 -20.85 2.19 -15.08
C LEU A 742 -20.50 1.66 -16.48
N SER A 743 -19.38 2.10 -17.06
CA SER A 743 -18.87 1.62 -18.33
C SER A 743 -18.52 0.13 -18.33
N LEU A 744 -17.92 -0.37 -17.24
CA LEU A 744 -17.42 -1.74 -17.15
C LEU A 744 -18.53 -2.79 -17.02
N PRO A 745 -19.53 -2.66 -16.11
CA PRO A 745 -20.64 -3.61 -16.09
C PRO A 745 -21.43 -3.59 -17.41
N CYS A 746 -21.59 -2.42 -18.03
CA CYS A 746 -22.29 -2.30 -19.31
C CYS A 746 -21.52 -2.94 -20.50
N SER A 747 -20.18 -2.86 -20.54
CA SER A 747 -19.39 -3.56 -21.57
C SER A 747 -19.50 -5.08 -21.40
N VAL A 748 -19.34 -5.57 -20.17
CA VAL A 748 -19.53 -6.99 -19.84
C VAL A 748 -20.94 -7.46 -20.21
N LEU A 749 -21.98 -6.65 -19.93
CA LEU A 749 -23.35 -6.95 -20.30
C LEU A 749 -23.51 -7.06 -21.81
N TYR A 750 -22.96 -6.12 -22.57
CA TYR A 750 -22.99 -6.13 -24.03
C TYR A 750 -22.38 -7.42 -24.60
N PHE A 751 -21.16 -7.78 -24.20
CA PHE A 751 -20.51 -9.01 -24.67
C PHE A 751 -21.27 -10.28 -24.24
N SER A 752 -21.88 -10.25 -23.05
CA SER A 752 -22.69 -11.37 -22.55
C SER A 752 -23.99 -11.56 -23.32
N LEU A 753 -24.59 -10.47 -23.82
CA LEU A 753 -25.84 -10.50 -24.59
C LEU A 753 -25.60 -10.70 -26.09
N LEU A 754 -24.46 -10.26 -26.63
CA LEU A 754 -24.10 -10.41 -28.04
C LEU A 754 -24.17 -11.87 -28.48
N SER A 755 -23.59 -12.79 -27.71
CA SER A 755 -23.65 -14.23 -28.02
C SER A 755 -25.07 -14.80 -27.96
N LEU A 756 -25.94 -14.30 -27.07
CA LEU A 756 -27.36 -14.71 -27.04
C LEU A 756 -28.15 -14.19 -28.23
N TRP A 757 -27.78 -13.02 -28.77
CA TRP A 757 -28.44 -12.42 -29.92
C TRP A 757 -27.99 -13.06 -31.25
N GLU A 758 -26.75 -13.53 -31.34
CA GLU A 758 -26.23 -14.26 -32.51
C GLU A 758 -26.89 -15.65 -32.67
N ASP A 759 -27.13 -16.39 -31.57
CA ASP A 759 -27.80 -17.70 -31.62
C ASP A 759 -29.28 -17.62 -32.04
N GLY A 760 -29.94 -16.48 -31.78
CA GLY A 760 -31.32 -16.23 -32.19
C GLY A 760 -31.52 -16.04 -33.70
N ASP A 761 -30.48 -15.58 -34.41
CA ASP A 761 -30.52 -15.32 -35.86
C ASP A 761 -30.36 -16.59 -36.69
N VAL A 762 -29.48 -17.51 -36.28
CA VAL A 762 -29.24 -18.79 -36.98
C VAL A 762 -30.51 -19.64 -37.04
N ALA A 763 -31.38 -19.54 -36.02
CA ALA A 763 -32.66 -20.22 -35.99
C ALA A 763 -33.71 -19.61 -36.96
N MET A 764 -33.58 -18.34 -37.35
CA MET A 764 -34.51 -17.66 -38.27
C MET A 764 -34.06 -17.66 -39.74
N GLU A 765 -32.76 -17.77 -40.03
CA GLU A 765 -32.22 -17.79 -41.40
C GLU A 765 -32.37 -19.14 -42.13
N THR A 766 -32.81 -20.22 -41.46
CA THR A 766 -32.99 -21.56 -42.08
C THR A 766 -34.24 -21.72 -42.96
N ARG A 767 -34.81 -20.62 -43.49
CA ARG A 767 -35.80 -20.68 -44.58
C ARG A 767 -35.18 -20.17 -45.89
N PRO A 768 -34.92 -21.04 -46.87
CA PRO A 768 -34.26 -20.64 -48.11
C PRO A 768 -35.22 -19.83 -48.99
N GLU A 769 -34.84 -18.59 -49.30
CA GLU A 769 -35.25 -17.92 -50.55
C GLU A 769 -34.30 -18.40 -51.67
N PRO A 770 -34.81 -18.84 -52.83
CA PRO A 770 -33.97 -19.46 -53.85
C PRO A 770 -33.23 -18.41 -54.68
N GLY A 771 -31.90 -18.45 -54.58
CA GLY A 771 -30.99 -18.09 -55.67
C GLY A 771 -30.45 -16.66 -55.66
N VAL A 772 -29.36 -16.43 -54.93
CA VAL A 772 -28.28 -15.54 -55.34
C VAL A 772 -26.97 -16.14 -54.82
N ASP A 773 -26.10 -16.59 -55.73
CA ASP A 773 -24.72 -16.95 -55.40
C ASP A 773 -23.98 -15.69 -54.94
N VAL A 774 -23.58 -15.64 -53.67
CA VAL A 774 -22.67 -14.60 -53.16
C VAL A 774 -21.29 -15.22 -53.04
N MET A 775 -20.40 -14.81 -53.96
CA MET A 775 -18.97 -15.06 -53.84
C MET A 775 -18.43 -14.31 -52.62
N GLU A 776 -17.77 -15.03 -51.73
CA GLU A 776 -16.95 -14.47 -50.67
C GLU A 776 -15.86 -13.59 -51.30
N THR A 777 -15.96 -12.28 -51.04
CA THR A 777 -14.90 -11.32 -51.36
C THR A 777 -14.27 -10.90 -50.05
N GLU A 778 -12.95 -11.07 -49.96
CA GLU A 778 -12.13 -10.59 -48.86
C GLU A 778 -12.41 -9.10 -48.63
N THR A 779 -12.95 -8.77 -47.46
CA THR A 779 -13.31 -7.41 -47.06
C THR A 779 -12.06 -6.59 -46.79
N GLU A 780 -11.48 -5.99 -47.84
CA GLU A 780 -10.61 -4.83 -47.66
C GLU A 780 -11.38 -3.73 -46.90
N GLN A 781 -10.73 -3.13 -45.91
CA GLN A 781 -11.28 -2.07 -45.05
C GLN A 781 -11.58 -0.81 -45.86
N LEU A 782 -12.73 -0.77 -46.54
CA LEU A 782 -13.17 0.40 -47.28
C LEU A 782 -13.67 1.49 -46.31
N PRO A 783 -13.31 2.77 -46.52
CA PRO A 783 -13.77 3.89 -45.70
C PRO A 783 -15.28 4.09 -45.85
N VAL A 784 -15.95 4.51 -44.77
CA VAL A 784 -17.37 4.91 -44.83
C VAL A 784 -17.48 6.21 -45.62
N VAL A 785 -17.81 6.13 -46.91
CA VAL A 785 -18.01 7.32 -47.73
C VAL A 785 -19.37 7.93 -47.37
N VAL A 786 -19.34 9.13 -46.78
CA VAL A 786 -20.55 9.94 -46.56
C VAL A 786 -20.73 10.85 -47.78
N GLU A 787 -21.80 10.64 -48.54
CA GLU A 787 -22.09 11.51 -49.69
C GLU A 787 -22.56 12.90 -49.24
N GLU A 788 -22.35 13.92 -50.06
CA GLU A 788 -22.80 15.29 -49.76
C GLU A 788 -24.32 15.40 -49.60
N THR A 789 -25.05 14.55 -50.32
CA THR A 789 -26.51 14.37 -50.23
C THR A 789 -26.95 13.86 -48.85
N ASP A 790 -26.19 12.95 -48.23
CA ASP A 790 -26.45 12.44 -46.87
C ASP A 790 -26.25 13.55 -45.82
N ARG A 791 -25.21 14.38 -45.99
CA ARG A 791 -24.94 15.52 -45.09
C ARG A 791 -26.00 16.62 -45.20
N GLU A 792 -26.48 16.91 -46.41
CA GLU A 792 -27.59 17.84 -46.63
C GLU A 792 -28.91 17.30 -46.06
N ALA A 793 -29.13 15.97 -46.08
CA ALA A 793 -30.29 15.33 -45.48
C ALA A 793 -30.29 15.40 -43.93
N ILE A 794 -29.11 15.27 -43.29
CA ILE A 794 -28.93 15.48 -41.85
C ILE A 794 -29.28 16.94 -41.47
N LEU A 795 -28.91 17.91 -42.31
CA LEU A 795 -29.17 19.34 -42.07
C LEU A 795 -30.59 19.80 -42.45
N GLY A 796 -31.30 19.06 -43.30
CA GLY A 796 -32.60 19.44 -43.89
C GLY A 796 -33.86 18.86 -43.21
N ALA A 797 -33.73 17.94 -42.26
CA ALA A 797 -34.88 17.27 -41.65
C ALA A 797 -35.51 18.12 -40.50
N SER A 798 -36.80 18.48 -40.65
CA SER A 798 -37.58 19.16 -39.60
C SER A 798 -37.99 18.20 -38.48
N PRO A 799 -37.98 18.60 -37.19
CA PRO A 799 -38.38 17.75 -36.08
C PRO A 799 -39.90 17.73 -35.96
N ALA A 800 -40.55 16.88 -36.74
CA ALA A 800 -41.96 16.54 -36.55
C ALA A 800 -42.08 15.04 -36.21
N VAL A 801 -42.47 14.80 -34.96
CA VAL A 801 -43.05 13.60 -34.35
C VAL A 801 -43.57 12.56 -35.36
N THR A 802 -43.12 11.30 -35.24
CA THR A 802 -44.02 10.14 -35.04
C THR A 802 -43.26 8.96 -34.45
N THR A 803 -43.60 8.65 -33.20
CA THR A 803 -43.89 7.29 -32.76
C THR A 803 -44.61 6.52 -33.88
N ASN A 804 -43.94 5.56 -34.49
CA ASN A 804 -44.49 4.34 -35.09
C ASN A 804 -43.32 3.56 -35.68
N GLN A 805 -42.77 2.64 -34.89
CA GLN A 805 -41.96 1.54 -35.39
C GLN A 805 -42.90 0.58 -36.13
N GLU A 806 -43.08 0.79 -37.43
CA GLU A 806 -43.64 -0.25 -38.30
C GLU A 806 -42.51 -1.03 -38.98
N GLY A 807 -42.28 -2.23 -38.44
CA GLY A 807 -42.03 -3.45 -39.21
C GLY A 807 -40.90 -3.44 -40.24
N CYS A 808 -39.66 -3.48 -39.78
CA CYS A 808 -38.60 -4.17 -40.54
C CYS A 808 -38.05 -5.24 -39.62
N ARG A 809 -38.19 -6.53 -39.97
CA ARG A 809 -37.68 -7.64 -39.15
C ARG A 809 -36.16 -7.46 -39.00
N VAL A 810 -35.72 -7.40 -37.75
CA VAL A 810 -34.40 -6.93 -37.33
C VAL A 810 -33.53 -8.16 -37.02
N SER A 811 -32.41 -8.32 -37.73
CA SER A 811 -31.35 -9.28 -37.39
C SER A 811 -30.69 -8.92 -36.06
N GLY A 812 -30.24 -9.92 -35.32
CA GLY A 812 -29.45 -9.92 -34.07
C GLY A 812 -28.38 -8.85 -33.96
N SER A 813 -27.66 -8.54 -35.05
CA SER A 813 -26.67 -7.46 -35.09
C SER A 813 -27.21 -6.07 -34.71
N ARG A 814 -28.50 -5.83 -34.93
CA ARG A 814 -29.16 -4.54 -34.65
C ARG A 814 -29.73 -4.45 -33.24
N TRP A 815 -29.96 -5.58 -32.55
CA TRP A 815 -30.40 -5.56 -31.14
C TRP A 815 -29.27 -5.09 -30.23
N GLY A 816 -28.04 -5.55 -30.47
CA GLY A 816 -26.87 -5.07 -29.74
C GLY A 816 -26.54 -3.61 -30.04
N LEU A 817 -26.73 -3.16 -31.28
CA LEU A 817 -26.58 -1.75 -31.62
C LEU A 817 -27.63 -0.88 -30.92
N GLN A 818 -28.90 -1.30 -30.92
CA GLN A 818 -29.98 -0.59 -30.23
C GLN A 818 -29.72 -0.50 -28.72
N PHE A 819 -29.28 -1.60 -28.10
CA PHE A 819 -28.89 -1.62 -26.69
C PHE A 819 -27.78 -0.59 -26.39
N LEU A 820 -26.73 -0.52 -27.20
CA LEU A 820 -25.64 0.46 -27.00
C LEU A 820 -26.14 1.90 -27.15
N CYS A 821 -27.04 2.18 -28.10
CA CYS A 821 -27.67 3.50 -28.23
C CYS A 821 -28.50 3.85 -26.97
N ASP A 822 -29.30 2.91 -26.47
CA ASP A 822 -30.13 3.13 -25.27
C ASP A 822 -29.28 3.30 -24.01
N VAL A 823 -28.16 2.57 -23.88
CA VAL A 823 -27.17 2.76 -22.80
C VAL A 823 -26.51 4.13 -22.90
N HIS A 824 -26.14 4.59 -24.11
CA HIS A 824 -25.59 5.92 -24.31
C HIS A 824 -26.59 7.01 -23.88
N ASP A 825 -27.85 6.91 -24.30
CA ASP A 825 -28.92 7.83 -23.89
C ASP A 825 -29.16 7.79 -22.38
N TYR A 826 -29.09 6.61 -21.75
CA TYR A 826 -29.22 6.46 -20.31
C TYR A 826 -28.09 7.16 -19.54
N LEU A 827 -26.83 6.91 -19.92
CA LEU A 827 -25.66 7.55 -19.33
C LEU A 827 -25.64 9.07 -19.61
N GLY A 828 -26.29 9.50 -20.68
CA GLY A 828 -26.44 10.92 -21.07
C GLY A 828 -27.62 11.66 -20.42
N GLY A 829 -28.71 10.96 -20.10
CA GLY A 829 -30.03 11.51 -19.78
C GLY A 829 -30.13 12.37 -18.51
N GLY A 830 -29.06 12.46 -17.72
CA GLY A 830 -28.95 13.31 -16.54
C GLY A 830 -28.24 14.65 -16.75
N GLY A 831 -27.56 14.85 -17.89
CA GLY A 831 -26.65 15.99 -18.11
C GLY A 831 -25.39 15.95 -17.25
N GLN A 832 -25.03 14.77 -16.70
CA GLN A 832 -23.90 14.54 -15.79
C GLN A 832 -22.64 14.02 -16.51
N GLY A 833 -22.71 13.78 -17.83
CA GLY A 833 -21.54 13.39 -18.62
C GLY A 833 -21.05 11.94 -18.47
N TRP A 834 -21.82 11.04 -17.85
CA TRP A 834 -21.38 9.67 -17.55
C TRP A 834 -21.10 8.81 -18.79
N CYS A 835 -21.59 9.21 -19.96
CA CYS A 835 -21.31 8.55 -21.24
C CYS A 835 -19.81 8.58 -21.61
N VAL A 836 -19.02 9.50 -21.06
CA VAL A 836 -17.56 9.58 -21.27
C VAL A 836 -16.78 8.95 -20.09
N GLY A 837 -17.46 8.27 -19.17
CA GLY A 837 -16.82 7.49 -18.12
C GLY A 837 -15.83 6.47 -18.68
N ASP A 838 -14.74 6.22 -17.94
CA ASP A 838 -13.65 5.32 -18.35
C ASP A 838 -13.11 5.61 -19.77
N LYS A 839 -12.73 6.87 -20.00
CA LYS A 839 -12.21 7.37 -21.29
C LYS A 839 -13.16 7.10 -22.48
N GLY A 840 -14.47 7.11 -22.25
CA GLY A 840 -15.47 6.97 -23.31
C GLY A 840 -15.54 5.58 -23.94
N ARG A 841 -15.15 4.53 -23.22
CA ARG A 841 -15.07 3.15 -23.73
C ARG A 841 -16.34 2.66 -24.43
N ILE A 842 -17.51 2.83 -23.81
CA ILE A 842 -18.79 2.45 -24.40
C ILE A 842 -19.03 3.19 -25.71
N LEU A 843 -18.72 4.49 -25.76
CA LEU A 843 -18.88 5.30 -26.98
C LEU A 843 -17.92 4.81 -28.07
N HIS A 844 -16.71 4.36 -27.73
CA HIS A 844 -15.80 3.76 -28.70
C HIS A 844 -16.35 2.43 -29.27
N ILE A 845 -16.90 1.55 -28.42
CA ILE A 845 -17.57 0.30 -28.87
C ILE A 845 -18.75 0.64 -29.79
N LEU A 846 -19.59 1.59 -29.39
CA LEU A 846 -20.73 2.04 -30.18
C LEU A 846 -20.29 2.67 -31.51
N VAL A 847 -19.26 3.52 -31.53
CA VAL A 847 -18.70 4.10 -32.76
C VAL A 847 -18.17 3.02 -33.71
N CYS A 848 -17.45 2.02 -33.18
CA CYS A 848 -16.98 0.89 -33.98
C CYS A 848 -18.13 0.13 -34.63
N ARG A 849 -19.16 -0.22 -33.84
CA ARG A 849 -20.32 -0.97 -34.35
C ARG A 849 -21.17 -0.16 -35.33
N LEU A 850 -21.41 1.13 -35.05
CA LEU A 850 -22.10 2.04 -35.97
C LEU A 850 -21.37 2.13 -37.31
N ARG A 851 -20.03 2.19 -37.30
CA ARG A 851 -19.22 2.22 -38.53
C ARG A 851 -19.32 0.92 -39.32
N GLU A 852 -19.27 -0.24 -38.67
CA GLU A 852 -19.44 -1.55 -39.31
C GLU A 852 -20.81 -1.66 -40.00
N GLU A 853 -21.87 -1.32 -39.28
CA GLU A 853 -23.24 -1.34 -39.82
C GLU A 853 -23.40 -0.35 -40.99
N LEU A 854 -22.83 0.86 -40.88
CA LEU A 854 -22.85 1.84 -41.97
C LEU A 854 -22.12 1.38 -43.23
N ARG A 855 -21.07 0.54 -43.11
CA ARG A 855 -20.39 -0.09 -44.26
C ARG A 855 -21.27 -1.14 -44.93
N GLN A 856 -21.99 -1.94 -44.15
CA GLN A 856 -22.88 -2.98 -44.67
C GLN A 856 -24.15 -2.40 -45.31
N LEU A 857 -24.61 -1.21 -44.88
CA LEU A 857 -25.85 -0.58 -45.32
C LEU A 857 -25.76 0.25 -46.62
N THR A 858 -24.72 0.07 -47.43
CA THR A 858 -24.49 0.86 -48.68
C THR A 858 -25.62 0.74 -49.73
N ALA A 859 -26.49 -0.28 -49.64
CA ALA A 859 -27.61 -0.52 -50.56
C ALA A 859 -29.03 -0.28 -49.96
N HIS A 860 -29.13 0.20 -48.72
CA HIS A 860 -30.38 0.26 -47.93
C HIS A 860 -31.09 1.63 -47.95
N PRO A 861 -32.37 1.74 -47.52
CA PRO A 861 -33.15 2.98 -47.62
C PRO A 861 -32.50 4.17 -46.88
N PRO A 862 -32.54 5.39 -47.46
CA PRO A 862 -31.79 6.56 -46.99
C PRO A 862 -32.15 6.99 -45.56
N LYS A 863 -33.36 6.68 -45.08
CA LYS A 863 -33.82 7.07 -43.74
C LYS A 863 -33.06 6.36 -42.62
N THR A 864 -32.77 5.06 -42.76
CA THR A 864 -32.07 4.27 -41.73
C THR A 864 -30.60 4.70 -41.65
N ARG A 865 -29.98 4.93 -42.81
CA ARG A 865 -28.61 5.42 -42.90
C ARG A 865 -28.44 6.79 -42.24
N VAL A 866 -29.36 7.73 -42.49
CA VAL A 866 -29.36 9.07 -41.85
C VAL A 866 -29.53 8.97 -40.33
N ALA A 867 -30.35 8.06 -39.82
CA ALA A 867 -30.50 7.86 -38.38
C ALA A 867 -29.20 7.37 -37.71
N LEU A 868 -28.52 6.38 -38.31
CA LEU A 868 -27.25 5.87 -37.79
C LEU A 868 -26.12 6.90 -37.87
N LEU A 869 -26.08 7.71 -38.94
CA LEU A 869 -25.12 8.82 -39.05
C LEU A 869 -25.35 9.88 -37.95
N ARG A 870 -26.60 10.10 -37.53
CA ARG A 870 -26.93 11.03 -36.44
C ARG A 870 -26.50 10.48 -35.07
N GLU A 871 -26.68 9.19 -34.82
CA GLU A 871 -26.16 8.55 -33.60
C GLU A 871 -24.63 8.59 -33.55
N LEU A 872 -23.97 8.39 -34.69
CA LEU A 872 -22.53 8.49 -34.80
C LEU A 872 -22.03 9.93 -34.53
N GLU A 873 -22.73 10.93 -35.05
CA GLU A 873 -22.44 12.34 -34.78
C GLU A 873 -22.67 12.71 -33.30
N GLN A 874 -23.71 12.15 -32.66
CA GLN A 874 -23.96 12.29 -31.22
C GLN A 874 -22.82 11.69 -30.39
N CYS A 875 -22.26 10.54 -30.80
CA CYS A 875 -21.10 9.94 -30.15
C CYS A 875 -19.85 10.82 -30.25
N TYR A 876 -19.54 11.37 -31.43
CA TYR A 876 -18.40 12.28 -31.61
C TYR A 876 -18.57 13.60 -30.85
N TYR A 877 -19.80 14.07 -30.72
CA TYR A 877 -20.13 15.23 -29.92
C TYR A 877 -19.86 15.00 -28.43
N CYS A 878 -20.28 13.85 -27.89
CA CYS A 878 -19.99 13.47 -26.50
C CYS A 878 -18.48 13.24 -26.27
N LEU A 879 -17.79 12.52 -27.16
CA LEU A 879 -16.37 12.20 -27.02
C LEU A 879 -15.45 13.43 -27.15
N TYR A 880 -15.64 14.26 -28.18
CA TYR A 880 -14.67 15.28 -28.60
C TYR A 880 -15.25 16.70 -28.66
N GLY A 881 -16.54 16.88 -28.36
CA GLY A 881 -17.21 18.19 -28.44
C GLY A 881 -17.35 18.74 -29.84
N HIS A 882 -17.37 17.86 -30.85
CA HIS A 882 -17.51 18.23 -32.25
C HIS A 882 -18.78 17.59 -32.84
N PRO A 883 -19.67 18.37 -33.49
CA PRO A 883 -19.58 19.80 -33.78
C PRO A 883 -19.89 20.70 -32.56
N HIS A 884 -19.34 21.92 -32.51
CA HIS A 884 -19.46 22.80 -31.34
C HIS A 884 -20.87 23.43 -31.25
N LYS A 885 -21.50 23.45 -30.05
CA LYS A 885 -22.87 23.96 -29.73
C LYS A 885 -23.36 25.26 -30.41
N LYS A 886 -22.48 26.11 -30.94
CA LYS A 886 -22.84 27.38 -31.61
C LYS A 886 -23.13 27.20 -33.10
N ALA A 887 -22.69 26.08 -33.67
CA ALA A 887 -23.13 25.57 -34.95
C ALA A 887 -24.58 25.10 -34.84
N LYS A 888 -25.43 25.47 -35.78
CA LYS A 888 -26.85 25.08 -35.80
C LYS A 888 -27.00 23.60 -36.20
N ALA A 889 -26.48 22.66 -35.42
CA ALA A 889 -26.79 21.24 -35.58
C ALA A 889 -28.14 20.95 -34.91
N TRP A 890 -29.22 20.96 -35.69
CA TRP A 890 -30.56 20.60 -35.22
C TRP A 890 -30.63 19.10 -34.93
N GLY A 891 -30.54 18.71 -33.66
CA GLY A 891 -30.81 17.32 -33.24
C GLY A 891 -29.83 16.68 -32.26
N LEU A 892 -28.74 17.36 -31.88
CA LEU A 892 -27.78 16.84 -30.88
C LEU A 892 -28.25 17.11 -29.44
N GLN A 893 -28.14 16.11 -28.58
CA GLN A 893 -28.47 16.18 -27.16
C GLN A 893 -27.23 16.56 -26.33
N ASP A 894 -27.39 17.46 -25.36
CA ASP A 894 -26.30 17.91 -24.49
C ASP A 894 -26.20 17.05 -23.23
N HIS A 895 -25.34 16.04 -23.27
CA HIS A 895 -25.14 15.11 -22.15
C HIS A 895 -24.27 15.65 -21.01
N GLY A 896 -23.71 16.87 -21.15
CA GLY A 896 -22.82 17.47 -20.15
C GLY A 896 -21.46 16.78 -20.00
N ALA A 897 -21.03 16.04 -21.03
CA ALA A 897 -19.79 15.27 -21.05
C ALA A 897 -18.52 16.14 -20.98
N GLU A 898 -17.55 15.71 -20.18
CA GLU A 898 -16.19 16.22 -20.21
C GLU A 898 -15.45 15.61 -21.40
N GLN A 899 -15.04 16.45 -22.34
CA GLN A 899 -14.52 16.01 -23.63
C GLN A 899 -13.10 15.45 -23.48
N LEU A 900 -12.83 14.33 -24.15
CA LEU A 900 -11.51 13.72 -24.16
C LEU A 900 -10.53 14.52 -25.04
N PRO A 901 -9.24 14.52 -24.69
CA PRO A 901 -8.21 15.09 -25.56
C PRO A 901 -8.15 14.31 -26.87
N LEU A 902 -8.27 15.03 -28.00
CA LEU A 902 -8.19 14.43 -29.33
C LEU A 902 -6.74 14.02 -29.63
N THR A 903 -6.50 12.73 -29.88
CA THR A 903 -5.20 12.18 -30.31
C THR A 903 -5.16 12.02 -31.83
N TRP A 904 -3.98 11.79 -32.41
CA TRP A 904 -3.87 11.61 -33.86
C TRP A 904 -4.63 10.36 -34.36
N ASP A 905 -4.62 9.26 -33.60
CA ASP A 905 -5.31 8.03 -33.99
C ASP A 905 -6.84 8.18 -33.94
N SER A 906 -7.36 8.85 -32.90
CA SER A 906 -8.78 9.19 -32.82
C SER A 906 -9.21 10.22 -33.86
N ALA A 907 -8.31 11.14 -34.22
CA ALA A 907 -8.53 12.10 -35.29
C ALA A 907 -8.66 11.46 -36.68
N GLN A 908 -7.91 10.39 -36.98
CA GLN A 908 -8.06 9.66 -38.25
C GLN A 908 -9.46 9.07 -38.39
N VAL A 909 -9.98 8.45 -37.31
CA VAL A 909 -11.35 7.91 -37.27
C VAL A 909 -12.40 9.01 -37.47
N LEU A 910 -12.21 10.17 -36.84
CA LEU A 910 -13.09 11.32 -36.98
C LEU A 910 -13.05 11.91 -38.41
N LEU A 911 -11.87 11.93 -39.03
CA LEU A 911 -11.66 12.42 -40.39
C LEU A 911 -12.34 11.54 -41.43
N GLU A 912 -12.43 10.21 -41.24
CA GLU A 912 -13.22 9.37 -42.14
C GLU A 912 -14.67 9.86 -42.31
N PHE A 913 -15.25 10.43 -41.24
CA PHE A 913 -16.62 10.94 -41.26
C PHE A 913 -16.74 12.37 -41.83
N TYR A 914 -15.83 13.28 -41.46
CA TYR A 914 -15.91 14.71 -41.78
C TYR A 914 -15.11 15.14 -43.01
N HIS A 915 -14.15 14.33 -43.48
CA HIS A 915 -13.34 14.66 -44.64
C HIS A 915 -14.20 14.74 -45.92
N PRO A 916 -13.96 15.69 -46.83
CA PRO A 916 -14.69 15.76 -48.09
C PRO A 916 -14.31 14.60 -49.01
N SER A 917 -15.28 14.08 -49.77
CA SER A 917 -15.07 12.98 -50.73
C SER A 917 -14.17 13.38 -51.91
N PHE A 918 -14.18 14.68 -52.27
CA PHE A 918 -13.31 15.25 -53.29
C PHE A 918 -12.67 16.54 -52.79
N LEU A 919 -11.38 16.72 -53.09
CA LEU A 919 -10.68 17.96 -52.77
C LEU A 919 -11.09 19.07 -53.75
N PRO A 920 -11.41 20.28 -53.28
CA PRO A 920 -11.80 21.39 -54.15
C PRO A 920 -10.62 21.80 -55.03
N ALA A 921 -10.86 22.02 -56.31
CA ALA A 921 -9.86 22.62 -57.18
C ALA A 921 -9.66 24.11 -56.82
N VAL A 922 -8.46 24.67 -57.04
CA VAL A 922 -8.15 26.08 -56.74
C VAL A 922 -9.03 27.08 -57.54
N GLU A 923 -9.64 26.60 -58.61
CA GLU A 923 -10.58 27.34 -59.47
C GLU A 923 -11.98 27.46 -58.86
N GLU A 924 -12.39 26.48 -58.05
CA GLU A 924 -13.74 26.35 -57.53
C GLU A 924 -13.98 27.29 -56.35
N ASN A 925 -15.11 28.00 -56.34
CA ASN A 925 -15.45 28.93 -55.26
C ASN A 925 -16.26 28.26 -54.13
N ARG A 926 -15.88 27.04 -53.73
CA ARG A 926 -16.51 26.30 -52.62
C ARG A 926 -15.73 26.55 -51.33
N ALA A 927 -16.32 27.26 -50.37
CA ALA A 927 -15.70 27.47 -49.06
C ALA A 927 -16.02 26.30 -48.11
N LEU A 928 -15.14 26.06 -47.13
CA LEU A 928 -15.40 25.08 -46.08
C LEU A 928 -16.41 25.64 -45.08
N THR A 929 -17.14 24.76 -44.40
CA THR A 929 -17.97 25.19 -43.28
C THR A 929 -17.07 25.66 -42.12
N PRO A 930 -17.46 26.69 -41.37
CA PRO A 930 -16.64 27.21 -40.26
C PRO A 930 -16.35 26.17 -39.19
N GLU A 931 -17.20 25.15 -39.07
CA GLU A 931 -17.05 24.00 -38.18
C GLU A 931 -15.90 23.09 -38.60
N LEU A 932 -15.83 22.72 -39.89
CA LEU A 932 -14.73 21.92 -40.43
C LEU A 932 -13.40 22.68 -40.34
N VAL A 933 -13.41 23.99 -40.59
CA VAL A 933 -12.21 24.83 -40.42
C VAL A 933 -11.75 24.84 -38.96
N SER A 934 -12.67 24.89 -38.00
CA SER A 934 -12.36 24.79 -36.57
C SER A 934 -11.77 23.43 -36.21
N LEU A 935 -12.35 22.34 -36.73
CA LEU A 935 -11.84 20.97 -36.56
C LEU A 935 -10.42 20.84 -37.10
N TYR A 936 -10.19 21.20 -38.37
CA TYR A 936 -8.88 21.09 -39.00
C TYR A 936 -7.81 21.92 -38.28
N ARG A 937 -8.14 23.08 -37.71
CA ARG A 937 -7.19 23.84 -36.87
C ARG A 937 -6.82 23.09 -35.60
N LYS A 938 -7.79 22.49 -34.89
CA LYS A 938 -7.50 21.64 -33.73
C LYS A 938 -6.62 20.44 -34.10
N LEU A 939 -6.84 19.89 -35.30
CA LEU A 939 -6.06 18.76 -35.81
C LEU A 939 -4.60 19.14 -36.09
N VAL A 940 -4.32 20.36 -36.54
CA VAL A 940 -2.93 20.81 -36.82
C VAL A 940 -2.04 20.72 -35.59
N ASP A 941 -2.58 20.98 -34.40
CA ASP A 941 -1.82 20.97 -33.14
C ASP A 941 -1.43 19.56 -32.66
N ILE A 942 -2.07 18.50 -33.18
CA ILE A 942 -1.88 17.11 -32.76
C ILE A 942 -1.21 16.22 -33.83
N ILE A 943 -0.87 16.78 -34.99
CA ILE A 943 -0.19 16.05 -36.07
C ILE A 943 1.21 15.61 -35.58
N PRO A 944 1.59 14.32 -35.74
CA PRO A 944 2.93 13.85 -35.40
C PRO A 944 4.02 14.57 -36.18
N ASP A 945 5.16 14.87 -35.53
CA ASP A 945 6.31 15.55 -36.16
C ASP A 945 6.95 14.74 -37.31
N THR A 946 6.68 13.44 -37.36
CA THR A 946 7.14 12.50 -38.39
C THR A 946 6.15 12.44 -39.56
N GLY A 947 6.57 12.81 -40.77
CA GLY A 947 5.74 12.70 -41.98
C GLY A 947 6.10 13.66 -43.11
N LYS A 948 6.95 14.66 -42.87
CA LYS A 948 7.42 15.57 -43.92
C LYS A 948 8.35 14.84 -44.89
N VAL A 949 7.94 14.81 -46.15
CA VAL A 949 8.70 14.23 -47.27
C VAL A 949 9.86 15.12 -47.70
N ILE A 950 9.68 16.44 -47.59
CA ILE A 950 10.74 17.43 -47.82
C ILE A 950 10.73 18.45 -46.66
N PRO A 951 11.88 18.76 -46.03
CA PRO A 951 11.97 19.76 -44.98
C PRO A 951 11.58 21.18 -45.44
N LEU A 952 10.97 21.95 -44.53
CA LEU A 952 10.53 23.33 -44.80
C LEU A 952 11.68 24.24 -45.26
N SER A 953 12.88 24.08 -44.71
CA SER A 953 14.07 24.87 -45.07
C SER A 953 14.48 24.68 -46.53
N VAL A 954 14.33 23.44 -47.05
CA VAL A 954 14.64 23.08 -48.43
C VAL A 954 13.59 23.65 -49.38
N ILE A 955 12.30 23.53 -49.04
CA ILE A 955 11.22 24.12 -49.85
C ILE A 955 11.33 25.64 -49.89
N ALA A 956 11.60 26.29 -48.75
CA ALA A 956 11.85 27.73 -48.70
C ALA A 956 13.07 28.13 -49.55
N GLY A 957 14.18 27.37 -49.47
CA GLY A 957 15.36 27.58 -50.30
C GLY A 957 15.09 27.45 -51.81
N TYR A 958 14.29 26.46 -52.21
CA TYR A 958 13.85 26.29 -53.60
C TYR A 958 12.96 27.44 -54.06
N ILE A 959 11.97 27.84 -53.26
CA ILE A 959 11.08 28.95 -53.60
C ILE A 959 11.87 30.26 -53.73
N GLU A 960 12.78 30.55 -52.79
CA GLU A 960 13.49 31.83 -52.74
C GLU A 960 14.57 32.04 -53.80
N GLY A 961 15.00 31.00 -54.52
CA GLY A 961 16.09 31.15 -55.48
C GLY A 961 17.39 30.44 -55.08
N ARG A 962 17.49 29.95 -53.83
CA ARG A 962 18.73 29.43 -53.23
C ARG A 962 19.09 28.01 -53.70
N LEU A 963 18.10 27.21 -54.09
CA LEU A 963 18.27 25.86 -54.65
C LEU A 963 17.73 25.81 -56.09
N GLU A 964 18.39 25.08 -57.00
CA GLU A 964 17.96 24.98 -58.40
C GLU A 964 16.86 23.92 -58.62
N SER A 965 16.94 22.79 -57.92
CA SER A 965 15.99 21.68 -57.97
C SER A 965 15.62 21.19 -56.56
N LEU A 966 14.49 20.49 -56.43
CA LEU A 966 14.09 19.82 -55.19
C LEU A 966 14.80 18.45 -55.09
N PRO A 967 15.25 18.04 -53.89
CA PRO A 967 15.83 16.71 -53.68
C PRO A 967 14.78 15.60 -53.84
N LEU A 968 15.24 14.35 -53.96
CA LEU A 968 14.37 13.18 -54.00
C LEU A 968 13.53 13.10 -52.70
N PRO A 969 12.21 12.88 -52.80
CA PRO A 969 11.34 12.74 -51.64
C PRO A 969 11.73 11.52 -50.79
N SER A 970 11.70 11.65 -49.46
CA SER A 970 11.78 10.48 -48.56
C SER A 970 10.53 9.61 -48.71
N PRO A 971 10.58 8.30 -48.39
CA PRO A 971 9.39 7.45 -48.46
C PRO A 971 8.25 8.03 -47.60
N PRO A 972 7.03 8.14 -48.13
CA PRO A 972 5.91 8.71 -47.39
C PRO A 972 5.48 7.76 -46.26
N ALA A 973 5.24 8.31 -45.07
CA ALA A 973 4.55 7.60 -43.99
C ALA A 973 3.06 7.40 -44.34
N PRO A 974 2.35 6.39 -43.79
CA PRO A 974 0.95 6.09 -44.15
C PRO A 974 -0.01 7.28 -43.99
N HIS A 975 0.21 8.14 -43.01
CA HIS A 975 -0.64 9.32 -42.74
C HIS A 975 -0.25 10.58 -43.53
N THR A 976 0.81 10.55 -44.34
CA THR A 976 1.38 11.71 -45.04
C THR A 976 0.39 12.39 -46.01
N SER A 977 -0.39 11.59 -46.75
CA SER A 977 -1.38 12.12 -47.71
C SER A 977 -2.49 12.90 -47.00
N LEU A 978 -3.04 12.33 -45.93
CA LEU A 978 -4.11 12.93 -45.15
C LEU A 978 -3.66 14.24 -44.49
N VAL A 979 -2.44 14.27 -43.93
CA VAL A 979 -1.86 15.50 -43.38
C VAL A 979 -1.72 16.59 -44.44
N SER A 980 -1.25 16.23 -45.64
CA SER A 980 -1.16 17.17 -46.76
C SER A 980 -2.52 17.73 -47.16
N GLU A 981 -3.59 16.92 -47.07
CA GLU A 981 -4.97 17.30 -47.39
C GLU A 981 -5.55 18.28 -46.37
N ILE A 982 -5.33 18.05 -45.08
CA ILE A 982 -5.74 18.98 -44.02
C ILE A 982 -5.14 20.37 -44.25
N PHE A 983 -3.82 20.44 -44.48
CA PHE A 983 -3.15 21.71 -44.75
C PHE A 983 -3.61 22.35 -46.05
N TYR A 984 -3.90 21.55 -47.09
CA TYR A 984 -4.44 22.06 -48.36
C TYR A 984 -5.82 22.70 -48.18
N LEU A 985 -6.74 22.01 -47.51
CA LEU A 985 -8.11 22.47 -47.24
C LEU A 985 -8.13 23.76 -46.42
N LEU A 986 -7.30 23.86 -45.38
CA LEU A 986 -7.12 25.09 -44.60
C LEU A 986 -6.52 26.23 -45.42
N ALA A 987 -5.60 25.92 -46.34
CA ALA A 987 -4.96 26.93 -47.18
C ALA A 987 -5.91 27.49 -48.25
N ASP A 988 -6.73 26.63 -48.85
CA ASP A 988 -7.70 27.00 -49.86
C ASP A 988 -8.84 27.86 -49.29
N ASP A 989 -9.36 27.51 -48.11
CA ASP A 989 -10.32 28.35 -47.38
C ASP A 989 -9.74 29.72 -46.99
N ALA A 990 -8.48 29.75 -46.52
CA ALA A 990 -7.76 30.99 -46.22
C ALA A 990 -7.55 31.86 -47.47
N LEU A 991 -7.27 31.24 -48.63
CA LEU A 991 -7.11 31.94 -49.90
C LEU A 991 -8.43 32.56 -50.38
N LYS A 992 -9.55 31.88 -50.17
CA LYS A 992 -10.92 32.34 -50.51
C LYS A 992 -11.39 33.45 -49.59
N SER A 993 -11.13 33.34 -48.28
CA SER A 993 -11.40 34.37 -47.27
C SER A 993 -10.44 35.57 -47.30
N SER A 994 -9.48 35.59 -48.23
CA SER A 994 -8.46 36.65 -48.38
C SER A 994 -7.48 36.79 -47.21
N ASP A 995 -7.34 35.78 -46.36
CA ASP A 995 -6.27 35.67 -45.37
C ASP A 995 -5.01 35.05 -46.02
N PHE A 996 -4.26 35.90 -46.72
CA PHE A 996 -3.08 35.44 -47.45
C PHE A 996 -1.96 34.94 -46.54
N PHE A 997 -1.85 35.41 -45.29
CA PHE A 997 -0.75 34.97 -44.42
C PHE A 997 -0.93 33.50 -44.04
N SER A 998 -2.13 33.13 -43.58
CA SER A 998 -2.47 31.75 -43.24
C SER A 998 -2.45 30.85 -44.48
N ALA A 999 -2.94 31.34 -45.64
CA ALA A 999 -2.88 30.59 -46.89
C ALA A 999 -1.43 30.26 -47.30
N LEU A 1000 -0.51 31.22 -47.19
CA LEU A 1000 0.91 31.01 -47.49
C LEU A 1000 1.55 29.98 -46.56
N HIS A 1001 1.25 30.07 -45.27
CA HIS A 1001 1.78 29.13 -44.28
C HIS A 1001 1.29 27.70 -44.57
N ASN A 1002 -0.04 27.51 -44.65
CA ASN A 1002 -0.66 26.19 -44.81
C ASN A 1002 -0.33 25.55 -46.15
N TYR A 1003 -0.30 26.29 -47.27
CA TYR A 1003 0.16 25.73 -48.54
C TYR A 1003 1.64 25.32 -48.49
N THR A 1004 2.49 26.11 -47.83
CA THR A 1004 3.91 25.74 -47.70
C THR A 1004 4.08 24.47 -46.85
N GLN A 1005 3.29 24.30 -45.78
CA GLN A 1005 3.26 23.06 -45.00
C GLN A 1005 2.77 21.88 -45.86
N SER A 1006 1.66 22.03 -46.60
CA SER A 1006 1.14 20.98 -47.48
C SER A 1006 2.17 20.49 -48.50
N VAL A 1007 2.97 21.39 -49.10
CA VAL A 1007 4.07 21.01 -50.01
C VAL A 1007 5.16 20.18 -49.32
N CYS A 1008 5.40 20.38 -48.01
CA CYS A 1008 6.36 19.58 -47.25
C CYS A 1008 5.95 18.11 -47.13
N TYR A 1009 4.64 17.82 -47.16
CA TYR A 1009 4.08 16.46 -47.07
C TYR A 1009 3.80 15.87 -48.45
N CYS A 1010 3.21 16.62 -49.38
CA CYS A 1010 2.97 16.17 -50.75
C CYS A 1010 3.44 17.22 -51.78
N PRO A 1011 4.71 17.13 -52.27
CA PRO A 1011 5.26 18.09 -53.21
C PRO A 1011 4.78 17.89 -54.66
N GLU A 1012 4.03 16.84 -54.94
CA GLU A 1012 3.57 16.46 -56.28
C GLU A 1012 2.19 17.03 -56.63
N ARG A 1013 1.43 17.52 -55.63
CA ARG A 1013 0.11 18.10 -55.84
C ARG A 1013 0.17 19.44 -56.59
N VAL A 1014 -0.40 19.48 -57.78
CA VAL A 1014 -0.43 20.68 -58.66
C VAL A 1014 -1.11 21.85 -57.96
N ASP A 1015 -2.29 21.62 -57.39
CA ASP A 1015 -3.14 22.63 -56.78
C ASP A 1015 -2.49 23.32 -55.56
N THR A 1016 -1.69 22.60 -54.78
CA THR A 1016 -0.96 23.20 -53.65
C THR A 1016 0.06 24.24 -54.12
N TRP A 1017 0.83 23.93 -55.16
CA TRP A 1017 1.78 24.88 -55.76
C TRP A 1017 1.09 26.05 -56.46
N ALA A 1018 -0.05 25.78 -57.10
CA ALA A 1018 -0.88 26.80 -57.73
C ALA A 1018 -1.46 27.78 -56.71
N GLY A 1019 -2.07 27.26 -55.64
CA GLY A 1019 -2.61 28.04 -54.53
C GLY A 1019 -1.54 28.88 -53.82
N LEU A 1020 -0.36 28.29 -53.57
CA LEU A 1020 0.79 29.00 -53.01
C LEU A 1020 1.23 30.18 -53.90
N ALA A 1021 1.33 29.94 -55.22
CA ALA A 1021 1.70 30.97 -56.18
C ALA A 1021 0.66 32.10 -56.23
N LEU A 1022 -0.64 31.75 -56.19
CA LEU A 1022 -1.75 32.69 -56.21
C LEU A 1022 -1.83 33.53 -54.93
N ALA A 1023 -1.64 32.92 -53.76
CA ALA A 1023 -1.60 33.64 -52.48
C ALA A 1023 -0.48 34.69 -52.45
N ARG A 1024 0.72 34.31 -52.93
CA ARG A 1024 1.86 35.24 -53.05
C ARG A 1024 1.59 36.34 -54.08
N ALA A 1025 1.06 35.96 -55.25
CA ALA A 1025 0.72 36.90 -56.32
C ALA A 1025 -0.32 37.93 -55.88
N ARG A 1026 -1.42 37.50 -55.25
CA ARG A 1026 -2.48 38.40 -54.74
C ARG A 1026 -1.96 39.35 -53.66
N THR A 1027 -1.05 38.88 -52.78
CA THR A 1027 -0.41 39.73 -51.77
C THR A 1027 0.41 40.86 -52.40
N VAL A 1028 1.19 40.56 -53.44
CA VAL A 1028 1.98 41.55 -54.18
C VAL A 1028 1.10 42.47 -55.00
N MET A 1029 0.09 41.93 -55.71
CA MET A 1029 -0.85 42.72 -56.51
C MET A 1029 -1.65 43.71 -55.65
N LYS A 1030 -2.19 43.29 -54.51
CA LYS A 1030 -2.90 44.18 -53.57
C LYS A 1030 -2.02 45.33 -53.07
N LYS A 1031 -0.71 45.10 -52.93
CA LYS A 1031 0.28 46.14 -52.58
C LYS A 1031 0.58 47.07 -53.76
N LEU A 1032 0.66 46.54 -54.97
CA LEU A 1032 0.83 47.32 -56.20
C LEU A 1032 -0.37 48.23 -56.49
N ASP A 1033 -1.59 47.73 -56.31
CA ASP A 1033 -2.83 48.48 -56.57
C ASP A 1033 -3.00 49.69 -55.63
N ARG A 1034 -2.52 49.58 -54.39
CA ARG A 1034 -2.51 50.68 -53.41
C ARG A 1034 -1.51 51.80 -53.73
N ARG A 1035 -0.66 51.63 -54.75
CA ARG A 1035 0.39 52.57 -55.17
C ARG A 1035 1.21 53.12 -54.01
N ASP A 1036 1.63 52.25 -53.10
CA ASP A 1036 2.40 52.67 -51.91
C ASP A 1036 3.84 53.02 -52.33
N VAL A 1037 4.13 54.31 -52.51
CA VAL A 1037 5.44 54.83 -52.93
C VAL A 1037 6.40 55.03 -51.72
N ARG A 1038 5.85 55.02 -50.49
CA ARG A 1038 6.62 55.17 -49.24
C ARG A 1038 7.42 53.87 -48.97
N GLY A 1039 8.68 54.03 -48.57
CA GLY A 1039 9.76 53.04 -48.68
C GLY A 1039 9.43 51.60 -48.25
N GLY A 1040 9.98 50.63 -48.98
CA GLY A 1040 9.88 49.19 -48.70
C GLY A 1040 9.38 48.33 -49.87
N MET A 1041 8.64 48.90 -50.83
CA MET A 1041 8.11 48.15 -52.00
C MET A 1041 9.20 47.55 -52.89
N GLU A 1042 10.35 48.22 -52.99
CA GLU A 1042 11.52 47.79 -53.75
C GLU A 1042 12.05 46.44 -53.28
N ALA A 1043 12.31 46.32 -51.98
CA ALA A 1043 12.74 45.07 -51.37
C ALA A 1043 11.66 43.97 -51.48
N VAL A 1044 10.37 44.34 -51.40
CA VAL A 1044 9.27 43.38 -51.54
C VAL A 1044 9.19 42.82 -52.96
N LEU A 1045 9.26 43.66 -54.00
CA LEU A 1045 9.18 43.21 -55.39
C LEU A 1045 10.39 42.37 -55.78
N GLN A 1046 11.60 42.81 -55.42
CA GLN A 1046 12.82 42.05 -55.68
C GLN A 1046 12.82 40.70 -54.97
N LYS A 1047 12.37 40.64 -53.70
CA LYS A 1047 12.36 39.40 -52.92
C LYS A 1047 11.20 38.46 -53.22
N GLN A 1048 10.03 38.95 -53.66
CA GLN A 1048 8.82 38.13 -53.81
C GLN A 1048 8.49 37.71 -55.24
N VAL A 1049 8.93 38.46 -56.26
CA VAL A 1049 8.62 38.11 -57.66
C VAL A 1049 9.26 36.77 -58.04
N THR A 1050 10.54 36.55 -57.76
CA THR A 1050 11.24 35.29 -58.07
C THR A 1050 10.55 34.05 -57.43
N PRO A 1051 10.21 34.05 -56.13
CA PRO A 1051 9.35 33.05 -55.51
C PRO A 1051 8.06 32.73 -56.26
N ILE A 1052 7.31 33.77 -56.64
CA ILE A 1052 6.02 33.61 -57.33
C ILE A 1052 6.22 32.91 -58.68
N LEU A 1053 7.22 33.36 -59.46
CA LEU A 1053 7.51 32.75 -60.76
C LEU A 1053 7.94 31.28 -60.62
N ARG A 1054 8.71 30.94 -59.58
CA ARG A 1054 9.14 29.57 -59.33
C ARG A 1054 7.98 28.66 -58.92
N CYS A 1055 7.09 29.11 -58.04
CA CYS A 1055 5.89 28.34 -57.66
C CYS A 1055 4.98 28.07 -58.87
N PHE A 1056 4.71 29.08 -59.71
CA PHE A 1056 3.92 28.89 -60.94
C PHE A 1056 4.59 27.93 -61.93
N LYS A 1057 5.91 28.06 -62.15
CA LYS A 1057 6.67 27.15 -63.00
C LYS A 1057 6.61 25.70 -62.50
N ARG A 1058 6.72 25.50 -61.18
CA ARG A 1058 6.62 24.16 -60.58
C ARG A 1058 5.22 23.58 -60.75
N ALA A 1059 4.17 24.36 -60.51
CA ALA A 1059 2.78 23.93 -60.74
C ALA A 1059 2.56 23.48 -62.19
N LEU A 1060 3.06 24.25 -63.17
CA LEU A 1060 2.94 23.91 -64.60
C LEU A 1060 3.81 22.73 -65.04
N ALA A 1061 4.92 22.47 -64.33
CA ALA A 1061 5.76 21.29 -64.58
C ALA A 1061 5.07 20.00 -64.12
N LEU A 1062 4.27 20.06 -63.05
CA LEU A 1062 3.48 18.95 -62.53
C LEU A 1062 2.18 18.75 -63.32
N GLY A 1063 1.50 19.85 -63.68
CA GLY A 1063 0.21 19.83 -64.35
C GLY A 1063 0.19 20.74 -65.58
N SER A 1064 0.76 20.25 -66.69
CA SER A 1064 0.93 21.04 -67.91
C SER A 1064 -0.41 21.41 -68.59
N GLN A 1065 -1.50 20.71 -68.29
CA GLN A 1065 -2.82 20.92 -68.91
C GLN A 1065 -3.70 21.97 -68.20
N HIS A 1066 -3.30 22.48 -67.03
CA HIS A 1066 -4.12 23.45 -66.29
C HIS A 1066 -4.07 24.86 -66.90
N HIS A 1067 -5.13 25.22 -67.61
CA HIS A 1067 -5.25 26.50 -68.31
C HIS A 1067 -5.36 27.71 -67.37
N TYR A 1068 -6.08 27.59 -66.24
CA TYR A 1068 -6.24 28.65 -65.25
C TYR A 1068 -4.91 29.07 -64.61
N ILE A 1069 -4.08 28.10 -64.21
CA ILE A 1069 -2.75 28.39 -63.64
C ILE A 1069 -1.89 29.12 -64.67
N THR A 1070 -1.94 28.68 -65.94
CA THR A 1070 -1.23 29.30 -67.05
C THR A 1070 -1.69 30.75 -67.27
N GLU A 1071 -3.01 31.00 -67.22
CA GLU A 1071 -3.60 32.34 -67.30
C GLU A 1071 -3.11 33.25 -66.16
N LYS A 1072 -3.23 32.81 -64.90
CA LYS A 1072 -2.85 33.62 -63.73
C LYS A 1072 -1.35 33.89 -63.69
N TYR A 1073 -0.53 32.94 -64.12
CA TYR A 1073 0.90 33.12 -64.27
C TYR A 1073 1.24 34.20 -65.31
N GLY A 1074 0.60 34.15 -66.48
CA GLY A 1074 0.76 35.14 -67.54
C GLY A 1074 0.30 36.54 -67.11
N LEU A 1075 -0.85 36.63 -66.43
CA LEU A 1075 -1.41 37.88 -65.93
C LEU A 1075 -0.52 38.54 -64.87
N PHE A 1076 0.03 37.75 -63.95
CA PHE A 1076 0.99 38.26 -62.97
C PHE A 1076 2.25 38.82 -63.65
N CYS A 1077 2.84 38.05 -64.58
CA CYS A 1077 4.02 38.50 -65.33
C CYS A 1077 3.75 39.80 -66.11
N TYR A 1078 2.60 39.91 -66.77
CA TYR A 1078 2.20 41.09 -67.52
C TYR A 1078 1.98 42.32 -66.61
N THR A 1079 1.34 42.14 -65.46
CA THR A 1079 1.08 43.22 -64.49
C THR A 1079 2.38 43.76 -63.89
N VAL A 1080 3.29 42.88 -63.44
CA VAL A 1080 4.60 43.29 -62.91
C VAL A 1080 5.46 43.94 -63.99
N GLN A 1081 5.40 43.45 -65.23
CA GLN A 1081 6.07 44.06 -66.38
C GLN A 1081 5.56 45.49 -66.66
N SER A 1082 4.24 45.69 -66.59
CA SER A 1082 3.61 47.00 -66.76
C SER A 1082 4.12 47.97 -65.68
N TYR A 1083 4.20 47.52 -64.43
CA TYR A 1083 4.76 48.29 -63.33
C TYR A 1083 6.26 48.61 -63.53
N CYS A 1084 7.07 47.64 -63.97
CA CYS A 1084 8.48 47.88 -64.33
C CYS A 1084 8.61 48.95 -65.43
N SER A 1085 7.70 48.95 -66.40
CA SER A 1085 7.70 49.96 -67.47
C SER A 1085 7.35 51.35 -66.94
N GLN A 1086 6.38 51.44 -66.00
CA GLN A 1086 6.00 52.69 -65.36
C GLN A 1086 7.15 53.31 -64.55
N ILE A 1087 7.87 52.48 -63.78
CA ILE A 1087 9.08 52.90 -63.04
C ILE A 1087 10.10 53.56 -63.98
N ILE A 1088 10.40 52.92 -65.11
CA ILE A 1088 11.37 53.41 -66.10
C ILE A 1088 10.89 54.71 -66.76
N THR A 1089 9.60 54.83 -67.07
CA THR A 1089 9.04 56.03 -67.74
C THR A 1089 8.87 57.23 -66.80
N MET A 1090 8.82 57.03 -65.48
CA MET A 1090 8.62 58.10 -64.49
C MET A 1090 9.77 58.19 -63.48
N PRO A 1091 11.02 58.45 -63.94
CA PRO A 1091 12.21 58.38 -63.09
C PRO A 1091 12.21 59.39 -61.92
N HIS A 1092 11.53 60.53 -62.08
CA HIS A 1092 11.42 61.58 -61.06
C HIS A 1092 10.70 61.13 -59.78
N LEU A 1093 9.75 60.18 -59.87
CA LEU A 1093 9.02 59.65 -58.71
C LEU A 1093 9.82 58.60 -57.93
N TYR A 1094 10.89 58.07 -58.51
CA TYR A 1094 11.72 57.00 -57.95
C TYR A 1094 13.18 57.43 -57.74
N SER A 1095 13.43 58.74 -57.74
CA SER A 1095 14.74 59.33 -57.50
C SER A 1095 15.32 58.85 -56.17
N GLY A 1096 16.55 58.31 -56.20
CA GLY A 1096 17.23 57.71 -55.03
C GLY A 1096 17.10 56.18 -54.90
N LYS A 1097 16.27 55.50 -55.70
CA LYS A 1097 16.09 54.03 -55.69
C LYS A 1097 16.79 53.35 -56.88
N VAL A 1098 18.12 53.41 -56.90
CA VAL A 1098 18.96 52.94 -58.03
C VAL A 1098 18.82 51.43 -58.25
N GLU A 1099 18.73 50.64 -57.18
CA GLU A 1099 18.61 49.19 -57.27
C GLU A 1099 17.28 48.76 -57.91
N LEU A 1100 16.16 49.40 -57.58
CA LEU A 1100 14.84 49.17 -58.17
C LEU A 1100 14.83 49.45 -59.67
N MET A 1101 15.41 50.56 -60.10
CA MET A 1101 15.51 50.93 -61.52
C MET A 1101 16.32 49.88 -62.28
N SER A 1102 17.48 49.48 -61.75
CA SER A 1102 18.33 48.45 -62.34
C SER A 1102 17.64 47.08 -62.44
N TRP A 1103 16.82 46.73 -61.45
CA TRP A 1103 16.04 45.50 -61.44
C TRP A 1103 14.91 45.57 -62.47
N ALA A 1104 14.16 46.68 -62.52
CA ALA A 1104 13.06 46.88 -63.46
C ALA A 1104 13.55 46.78 -64.92
N GLU A 1105 14.71 47.37 -65.24
CA GLU A 1105 15.32 47.29 -66.57
C GLU A 1105 15.70 45.85 -66.94
N ARG A 1106 16.34 45.11 -66.03
CA ARG A 1106 16.73 43.71 -66.22
C ARG A 1106 15.53 42.76 -66.35
N SER A 1107 14.48 42.97 -65.54
CA SER A 1107 13.35 42.05 -65.44
C SER A 1107 12.24 42.30 -66.48
N ARG A 1108 12.04 43.55 -66.94
CA ARG A 1108 10.92 43.93 -67.83
C ARG A 1108 10.83 43.07 -69.09
N ARG A 1109 11.95 42.87 -69.81
CA ARG A 1109 11.95 42.12 -71.07
C ARG A 1109 11.71 40.62 -70.84
N GLY A 1110 12.28 40.06 -69.77
CA GLY A 1110 12.09 38.65 -69.39
C GLY A 1110 10.66 38.32 -68.98
N LEU A 1111 10.06 39.15 -68.11
CA LEU A 1111 8.66 38.99 -67.69
C LEU A 1111 7.68 39.12 -68.86
N LEU A 1112 7.96 40.01 -69.82
CA LEU A 1112 7.13 40.17 -71.02
C LEU A 1112 7.18 38.93 -71.92
N LYS A 1113 8.36 38.32 -72.09
CA LYS A 1113 8.53 37.06 -72.84
C LYS A 1113 7.76 35.92 -72.18
N LEU A 1114 7.88 35.78 -70.85
CA LEU A 1114 7.14 34.76 -70.09
C LEU A 1114 5.63 34.97 -70.20
N ALA A 1115 5.14 36.21 -70.05
CA ALA A 1115 3.72 36.51 -70.23
C ALA A 1115 3.21 36.08 -71.61
N ARG A 1116 3.94 36.40 -72.69
CA ARG A 1116 3.58 35.98 -74.05
C ARG A 1116 3.54 34.45 -74.18
N GLN A 1117 4.53 33.73 -73.64
CA GLN A 1117 4.57 32.27 -73.67
C GLN A 1117 3.39 31.65 -72.93
N CYS A 1118 3.05 32.16 -71.75
CA CYS A 1118 1.91 31.69 -70.97
C CYS A 1118 0.58 31.89 -71.72
N PHE A 1119 0.30 33.09 -72.24
CA PHE A 1119 -0.94 33.34 -72.96
C PHE A 1119 -1.03 32.57 -74.29
N HIS A 1120 0.09 32.35 -74.97
CA HIS A 1120 0.14 31.48 -76.15
C HIS A 1120 -0.15 30.01 -75.79
N SER A 1121 0.40 29.51 -74.68
CA SER A 1121 0.13 28.16 -74.17
C SER A 1121 -1.30 28.01 -73.62
N ALA A 1122 -1.88 29.05 -73.04
CA ALA A 1122 -3.28 29.05 -72.61
C ALA A 1122 -4.24 29.06 -73.82
N LEU A 1123 -3.88 29.78 -74.89
CA LEU A 1123 -4.64 29.82 -76.14
C LEU A 1123 -4.73 28.46 -76.81
N SER A 1124 -3.66 27.65 -76.76
CA SER A 1124 -3.68 26.28 -77.33
C SER A 1124 -4.51 25.29 -76.51
N LYS A 1125 -4.94 25.65 -75.30
CA LYS A 1125 -5.63 24.75 -74.34
C LYS A 1125 -7.10 25.10 -74.09
N VAL A 1126 -7.57 26.29 -74.50
CA VAL A 1126 -8.91 26.80 -74.20
C VAL A 1126 -9.63 27.21 -75.49
N GLY A 1127 -10.80 26.62 -75.74
CA GLY A 1127 -11.75 27.08 -76.76
C GLY A 1127 -12.77 28.07 -76.18
N GLY A 1128 -13.42 28.87 -77.05
CA GLY A 1128 -14.56 29.73 -76.69
C GLY A 1128 -14.22 31.16 -76.25
N ALA A 1129 -15.10 31.78 -75.47
CA ALA A 1129 -15.13 33.23 -75.21
C ALA A 1129 -13.92 33.82 -74.44
N ARG A 1130 -13.01 33.00 -73.89
CA ARG A 1130 -11.75 33.48 -73.25
C ARG A 1130 -10.54 33.44 -74.19
N ALA A 1131 -10.62 32.71 -75.31
CA ALA A 1131 -9.51 32.54 -76.24
C ALA A 1131 -9.08 33.87 -76.91
N TRP A 1132 -10.06 34.73 -77.25
CA TRP A 1132 -9.78 36.03 -77.87
C TRP A 1132 -8.93 36.94 -76.96
N LEU A 1133 -9.20 36.92 -75.64
CA LEU A 1133 -8.47 37.73 -74.67
C LEU A 1133 -7.01 37.29 -74.58
N TYR A 1134 -6.75 35.98 -74.60
CA TYR A 1134 -5.40 35.43 -74.57
C TYR A 1134 -4.62 35.76 -75.84
N GLY A 1135 -5.26 35.65 -77.00
CA GLY A 1135 -4.69 36.06 -78.29
C GLY A 1135 -4.32 37.55 -78.31
N LEU A 1136 -5.21 38.42 -77.83
CA LEU A 1136 -4.98 39.86 -77.75
C LEU A 1136 -3.80 40.22 -76.84
N VAL A 1137 -3.74 39.64 -75.63
CA VAL A 1137 -2.65 39.94 -74.68
C VAL A 1137 -1.31 39.39 -75.17
N ALA A 1138 -1.30 38.19 -75.77
CA ALA A 1138 -0.10 37.61 -76.39
C ALA A 1138 0.42 38.45 -77.56
N ALA A 1139 -0.48 38.92 -78.45
CA ALA A 1139 -0.13 39.81 -79.56
C ALA A 1139 0.42 41.15 -79.07
N LYS A 1140 -0.23 41.78 -78.08
CA LYS A 1140 0.23 43.03 -77.46
C LYS A 1140 1.61 42.89 -76.80
N ALA A 1141 1.85 41.77 -76.12
CA ALA A 1141 3.17 41.46 -75.56
C ALA A 1141 4.22 41.25 -76.67
N GLY A 1142 3.83 40.64 -77.79
CA GLY A 1142 4.68 40.44 -78.96
C GLY A 1142 5.13 41.73 -79.65
N VAL A 1143 4.19 42.66 -79.86
CA VAL A 1143 4.48 43.99 -80.41
C VAL A 1143 5.47 44.73 -79.50
N LYS A 1144 5.25 44.72 -78.19
CA LYS A 1144 6.16 45.33 -77.20
C LYS A 1144 7.56 44.69 -77.15
N LEU A 1145 7.73 43.47 -77.66
CA LEU A 1145 9.01 42.77 -77.77
C LEU A 1145 9.74 43.01 -79.10
N GLY A 1146 9.10 43.69 -80.06
CA GLY A 1146 9.65 43.98 -81.38
C GLY A 1146 9.54 42.81 -82.37
N HIS A 1147 8.60 41.89 -82.18
CA HIS A 1147 8.34 40.82 -83.16
C HIS A 1147 7.70 41.40 -84.43
N PRO A 1148 8.01 40.81 -85.61
CA PRO A 1148 7.42 41.27 -86.87
C PRO A 1148 5.90 41.05 -86.87
N PRO A 1149 5.13 41.94 -87.53
CA PRO A 1149 3.67 41.87 -87.56
C PRO A 1149 3.13 40.53 -88.09
N ALA A 1150 3.88 39.85 -88.96
CA ALA A 1150 3.55 38.52 -89.48
C ALA A 1150 3.44 37.41 -88.41
N GLU A 1151 4.17 37.52 -87.29
CA GLU A 1151 4.08 36.57 -86.16
C GLU A 1151 2.97 36.93 -85.16
N THR A 1152 2.46 38.17 -85.19
CA THR A 1152 1.46 38.67 -84.25
C THR A 1152 0.05 38.74 -84.83
N LEU A 1153 -0.09 38.92 -86.16
CA LEU A 1153 -1.37 38.94 -86.88
C LEU A 1153 -2.17 37.63 -86.73
N PRO A 1154 -1.56 36.43 -86.80
CA PRO A 1154 -2.28 35.16 -86.66
C PRO A 1154 -2.95 34.96 -85.29
N LEU A 1155 -2.38 35.58 -84.24
CA LEU A 1155 -2.93 35.57 -82.88
C LEU A 1155 -4.11 36.55 -82.72
N LEU A 1156 -4.26 37.50 -83.65
CA LEU A 1156 -5.37 38.46 -83.72
C LEU A 1156 -6.46 37.99 -84.70
N THR A 1157 -6.16 37.15 -85.70
CA THR A 1157 -7.18 36.61 -86.61
C THR A 1157 -8.19 35.71 -85.93
N SER A 1158 -7.83 35.04 -84.83
CA SER A 1158 -8.79 34.32 -83.96
C SER A 1158 -9.70 35.25 -83.14
N VAL A 1159 -9.33 36.53 -82.98
CA VAL A 1159 -10.15 37.60 -82.36
C VAL A 1159 -11.15 38.18 -83.36
N CYS A 1160 -10.75 38.32 -84.63
CA CYS A 1160 -11.59 38.88 -85.71
C CYS A 1160 -12.74 37.96 -86.16
N LEU A 1161 -12.71 36.66 -85.85
CA LEU A 1161 -13.80 35.72 -86.18
C LEU A 1161 -14.93 35.69 -85.12
N LEU A 1162 -14.67 36.15 -83.89
CA LEU A 1162 -15.63 36.17 -82.77
C LEU A 1162 -16.23 37.55 -82.51
N ILE A 1163 -15.49 38.61 -82.83
CA ILE A 1163 -15.97 39.99 -82.81
C ILE A 1163 -16.10 40.37 -84.29
N GLY A 1164 -17.32 40.40 -84.82
CA GLY A 1164 -17.59 40.80 -86.21
C GLY A 1164 -16.94 42.15 -86.58
N PRO A 1165 -16.97 42.55 -87.86
CA PRO A 1165 -16.13 43.62 -88.39
C PRO A 1165 -16.47 44.97 -87.75
N ILE A 1166 -15.82 45.29 -86.64
CA ILE A 1166 -15.73 46.64 -86.10
C ILE A 1166 -14.31 47.10 -86.42
N THR A 1167 -14.23 47.75 -87.57
CA THR A 1167 -13.25 48.76 -87.98
C THR A 1167 -12.04 48.92 -87.06
N LEU A 1168 -10.91 48.35 -87.49
CA LEU A 1168 -9.57 48.80 -87.14
C LEU A 1168 -9.33 50.19 -87.74
N THR A 1169 -9.24 51.20 -86.87
CA THR A 1169 -8.48 52.44 -87.11
C THR A 1169 -7.47 52.60 -85.99
#